data_AF-A0A7X6XPE1-F1
#
_entry.id   AF-A0A7X6XPE1-F1
#
_cell.length_a   1.000
_cell.length_b   1.000
_cell.length_c   1.000
_cell.angle_alpha   90.00
_cell.angle_beta   90.00
_cell.angle_gamma   90.00
#
_symmetry.space_group_name_H-M   'P 1'
#
loop_
_entity.id
_entity.type
_entity.pdbx_description
1 polymer ?
#
loop_
_entity_poly.entity_id
_entity_poly.type
_entity_poly.pdbx_seq_one_letter_code
_entity_poly.pdbx_strand_id
1 'polypeptide(L)'
;MLLLILLMVALRVPGAAVAAAPATQPSEPANRLWPAPLVDQLGEAPGQAVADALRDFPSERPRLEVVADWVAQDGAEGPQGLRRDAVLRVLSELGPAGAALRARAEALQQAGVPTTDRRWAALYLEGCERRRQARLAPHAAKLRRVVFTRHYDLGGSHYAYTEGQSDAQNERHFVPGSSLCLLEMQGIYGTVRELLNDPGGVIRDPDVSYDGRRILFAWKKSLNEDDYHLYELSVGDGRIRQLTEGLGFADYEGAYLPNGDIIFNSTRCVQTVDCWWTEVSNLYTCDGDGRFLRRLSYDQVHTNYPTVTPDGRVIYTRWDYNDRGQIFPQGLFSMNPDGTGQTEVYGNNSWFPTTILHARAIPGNGRIVAIFTGHHTKQQGWLGLLDPARGRQENSGAQLIAPVRPTEAVRIDVYGQTGDQFQYPYPLSEREFLVTLRPAGAPRFAIYWVAADGRRELLASDPNISCNQPIPLTPRPRPHVRPSAVDYRQDTGIVYLQDIYHGPGLQGIARGTIRRLRVVALEYRAAGVGSNNNSGPAGSALVSTPVSIQGTWDVKRVLGTTPVYADGSACFVVPARTPIYFQALDRKGHAVQTMRSWTTLQPGERVSCVGCHESKNTAPPAGAASQAMRAGPQPLTPWQGEAGGFSFVREIQPILDRHCISCHHRDVPYQPYGEALAFEPERMRVVVPCEGAVWRYTTEPPASDWMQPDFDDAGWQMGPGGFGVAGTPGAVVKTPWQTPEIWLRRTFTLPSDVRPASLGFLVHHDEDVEIYVNGMLAARAAGYRVDYGVLRLDPKGAAALRKGSSTLAVHCRQTVGGQFIDVGLVDLGELAPEAAGSTAAFSLKGTQTLDPESLRRWSDSYKALANRAITNWINVQSEPSLLPPYHAGAARSRLITLLEEGHYGVRLSPAELERIACWIDLLVPYCGDYTEGLEGEPLRRYQHFLEKRRRWEAQEARNIEALLQASQRRAKR
;
A
#
# COMPACT_ATOMS: atom_id res chain seq x y z
N MET A 1 73.59 -29.82 -1.74
CA MET A 1 74.40 -28.58 -1.70
C MET A 1 73.90 -27.77 -0.51
N LEU A 2 74.75 -27.32 0.42
CA LEU A 2 75.84 -26.33 0.28
C LEU A 2 75.31 -24.99 -0.22
N LEU A 3 75.59 -23.83 0.38
CA LEU A 3 76.29 -23.46 1.64
C LEU A 3 75.69 -22.07 2.06
N LEU A 4 75.57 -21.70 3.34
CA LEU A 4 76.34 -20.66 4.08
C LEU A 4 76.55 -19.30 3.35
N ILE A 5 76.63 -18.12 4.00
CA ILE A 5 77.03 -17.85 5.40
C ILE A 5 76.51 -16.47 5.93
N LEU A 6 76.13 -16.42 7.22
CA LEU A 6 76.25 -15.33 8.24
C LEU A 6 75.96 -13.84 7.88
N LEU A 7 75.91 -12.84 8.78
CA LEU A 7 76.11 -12.66 10.24
C LEU A 7 74.90 -11.86 10.81
N MET A 8 74.59 -11.66 12.11
CA MET A 8 74.81 -12.23 13.47
C MET A 8 74.00 -11.26 14.43
N VAL A 9 73.74 -11.40 15.74
CA VAL A 9 73.99 -12.33 16.88
C VAL A 9 72.87 -12.03 17.92
N ALA A 10 72.42 -12.84 18.89
CA ALA A 10 72.67 -14.23 19.32
C ALA A 10 71.33 -14.85 19.82
N LEU A 11 71.34 -15.73 20.84
CA LEU A 11 70.17 -16.42 21.41
C LEU A 11 70.32 -16.68 22.93
N ARG A 12 69.16 -16.82 23.62
CA ARG A 12 68.84 -17.67 24.81
C ARG A 12 68.46 -16.99 26.15
N VAL A 13 67.20 -17.24 26.58
CA VAL A 13 66.73 -17.93 27.83
C VAL A 13 67.24 -17.42 29.20
N PRO A 14 66.44 -17.40 30.31
CA PRO A 14 65.06 -17.89 30.52
C PRO A 14 64.05 -16.78 30.87
N GLY A 15 62.82 -17.17 31.26
CA GLY A 15 61.77 -16.23 31.68
C GLY A 15 61.96 -15.68 33.10
N ALA A 16 61.44 -14.47 33.32
CA ALA A 16 61.24 -13.84 34.62
C ALA A 16 59.77 -13.42 34.74
N ALA A 17 59.20 -13.47 35.95
CA ALA A 17 57.81 -13.08 36.17
C ALA A 17 57.63 -11.57 36.03
N VAL A 18 56.93 -11.13 34.98
CA VAL A 18 56.39 -9.77 34.93
C VAL A 18 55.25 -9.70 35.94
N ALA A 19 55.42 -8.92 36.99
CA ALA A 19 54.40 -8.74 38.01
C ALA A 19 53.11 -8.22 37.36
N ALA A 20 52.00 -8.92 37.58
CA ALA A 20 50.69 -8.38 37.26
C ALA A 20 50.49 -7.12 38.10
N ALA A 21 50.35 -5.96 37.44
CA ALA A 21 49.82 -4.78 38.11
C ALA A 21 48.48 -5.19 38.76
N PRO A 22 48.22 -4.81 40.03
CA PRO A 22 47.00 -5.24 40.70
C PRO A 22 45.81 -4.78 39.85
N ALA A 23 44.93 -5.71 39.52
CA ALA A 23 43.70 -5.38 38.83
C ALA A 23 42.94 -4.39 39.72
N THR A 24 42.93 -3.11 39.32
CA THR A 24 42.15 -2.09 40.01
C THR A 24 40.71 -2.58 40.00
N GLN A 25 40.19 -2.90 41.19
CA GLN A 25 38.81 -3.32 41.35
C GLN A 25 37.93 -2.27 40.64
N PRO A 26 36.90 -2.68 39.88
CA PRO A 26 35.92 -1.72 39.40
C PRO A 26 35.37 -1.02 40.64
N SER A 27 35.63 0.27 40.77
CA SER A 27 35.26 1.07 41.95
C SER A 27 33.77 0.86 42.20
N GLU A 28 33.42 0.36 43.40
CA GLU A 28 32.02 0.09 43.72
C GLU A 28 31.18 1.34 43.43
N PRO A 29 30.08 1.22 42.67
CA PRO A 29 29.21 2.36 42.43
C PRO A 29 28.70 2.84 43.78
N ALA A 30 29.03 4.09 44.13
CA ALA A 30 28.77 4.64 45.46
C ALA A 30 27.32 4.40 45.87
N ASN A 31 27.13 3.88 47.08
CA ASN A 31 25.87 3.37 47.61
C ASN A 31 24.82 4.50 47.78
N ARG A 32 24.22 4.92 46.66
CA ARG A 32 23.25 6.02 46.56
C ARG A 32 21.86 5.47 46.79
N LEU A 33 21.41 5.62 48.02
CA LEU A 33 20.03 5.31 48.42
C LEU A 33 19.04 6.16 47.60
N TRP A 34 17.98 5.51 47.15
CA TRP A 34 16.78 6.16 46.64
C TRP A 34 16.19 7.13 47.69
N PRO A 35 15.43 8.17 47.27
CA PRO A 35 14.83 9.12 48.21
C PRO A 35 14.01 8.39 49.29
N ALA A 36 14.27 8.68 50.56
CA ALA A 36 13.65 7.93 51.66
C ALA A 36 12.11 7.85 51.58
N PRO A 37 11.37 8.95 51.28
CA PRO A 37 9.92 8.89 51.11
C PRO A 37 9.46 7.88 50.06
N LEU A 38 10.17 7.76 48.93
CA LEU A 38 9.87 6.74 47.91
C LEU A 38 10.02 5.34 48.49
N VAL A 39 11.14 5.03 49.14
CA VAL A 39 11.40 3.68 49.68
C VAL A 39 10.43 3.32 50.81
N ASP A 40 10.02 4.30 51.61
CA ASP A 40 9.07 4.12 52.69
C ASP A 40 7.61 3.95 52.19
N GLN A 41 7.19 4.67 51.14
CA GLN A 41 5.81 4.63 50.61
C GLN A 41 5.59 3.58 49.51
N LEU A 42 6.62 3.18 48.76
CA LEU A 42 6.49 2.25 47.62
C LEU A 42 5.96 0.87 48.05
N GLY A 43 6.14 0.48 49.31
CA GLY A 43 5.51 -0.73 49.85
C GLY A 43 3.98 -0.61 49.94
N GLU A 44 3.47 0.54 50.34
CA GLU A 44 2.04 0.77 50.61
C GLU A 44 1.24 1.13 49.36
N ALA A 45 1.77 2.00 48.50
CA ALA A 45 1.11 2.46 47.28
C ALA A 45 2.14 2.76 46.18
N PRO A 46 2.62 1.75 45.43
CA PRO A 46 3.71 1.91 44.46
C PRO A 46 3.55 3.06 43.46
N GLY A 47 2.37 3.22 42.86
CA GLY A 47 2.11 4.25 41.85
C GLY A 47 2.05 5.65 42.47
N GLN A 48 1.41 5.78 43.62
CA GLN A 48 1.32 7.05 44.36
C GLN A 48 2.69 7.51 44.86
N ALA A 49 3.48 6.61 45.47
CA ALA A 49 4.84 6.88 45.95
C ALA A 49 5.78 7.38 44.84
N VAL A 50 5.66 6.82 43.62
CA VAL A 50 6.43 7.28 42.46
C VAL A 50 5.91 8.62 41.92
N ALA A 51 4.59 8.84 41.90
CA ALA A 51 4.01 10.13 41.49
C ALA A 51 4.38 11.27 42.46
N ASP A 52 4.39 10.99 43.77
CA ASP A 52 4.84 11.91 44.81
C ASP A 52 6.34 12.21 44.65
N ALA A 53 7.18 11.17 44.49
CA ALA A 53 8.61 11.36 44.25
C ALA A 53 8.91 12.17 42.97
N LEU A 54 8.15 11.98 41.89
CA LEU A 54 8.28 12.71 40.63
C LEU A 54 7.89 14.19 40.70
N ARG A 55 7.13 14.57 41.73
CA ARG A 55 6.78 15.96 42.08
C ARG A 55 7.82 16.55 43.04
N ASP A 56 8.19 15.81 44.08
CA ASP A 56 8.95 16.32 45.21
C ASP A 56 10.48 16.29 45.00
N PHE A 57 10.97 15.43 44.08
CA PHE A 57 12.39 15.33 43.70
C PHE A 57 12.59 15.53 42.18
N PRO A 58 12.24 16.72 41.62
CA PRO A 58 12.25 16.94 40.16
C PRO A 58 13.64 16.83 39.52
N SER A 59 14.74 17.00 40.28
CA SER A 59 16.11 16.78 39.81
C SER A 59 16.46 15.30 39.60
N GLU A 60 15.76 14.39 40.26
CA GLU A 60 15.93 12.93 40.13
C GLU A 60 14.94 12.30 39.13
N ARG A 61 14.11 13.12 38.48
CA ARG A 61 13.08 12.70 37.49
C ARG A 61 13.58 11.64 36.48
N PRO A 62 14.76 11.76 35.83
CA PRO A 62 15.24 10.75 34.88
C PRO A 62 15.48 9.36 35.48
N ARG A 63 15.68 9.24 36.81
CA ARG A 63 15.70 7.95 37.51
C ARG A 63 14.30 7.51 37.94
N LEU A 64 13.49 8.44 38.42
CA LEU A 64 12.14 8.17 38.93
C LEU A 64 11.16 7.75 37.82
N GLU A 65 11.33 8.26 36.59
CA GLU A 65 10.58 7.79 35.41
C GLU A 65 10.95 6.34 35.04
N VAL A 66 12.20 5.90 35.29
CA VAL A 66 12.60 4.49 35.15
C VAL A 66 11.95 3.62 36.23
N VAL A 67 11.84 4.12 37.48
CA VAL A 67 11.08 3.42 38.53
C VAL A 67 9.60 3.30 38.17
N ALA A 68 9.00 4.32 37.53
CA ALA A 68 7.63 4.26 37.03
C ALA A 68 7.44 3.15 35.98
N ASP A 69 8.33 3.04 34.99
CA ASP A 69 8.27 1.94 34.01
C ASP A 69 8.54 0.57 34.65
N TRP A 70 9.37 0.46 35.68
CA TRP A 70 9.53 -0.80 36.42
C TRP A 70 8.24 -1.21 37.13
N VAL A 71 7.64 -0.33 37.93
CA VAL A 71 6.39 -0.60 38.66
C VAL A 71 5.28 -1.00 37.70
N ALA A 72 5.19 -0.34 36.54
CA ALA A 72 4.25 -0.67 35.48
C ALA A 72 4.56 -2.00 34.76
N GLN A 73 5.79 -2.23 34.28
CA GLN A 73 6.14 -3.42 33.49
C GLN A 73 6.05 -4.71 34.32
N ASP A 74 6.35 -4.64 35.62
CA ASP A 74 6.32 -5.81 36.51
C ASP A 74 4.93 -6.16 37.02
N GLY A 75 3.96 -5.23 36.83
CA GLY A 75 2.66 -5.26 37.51
C GLY A 75 2.84 -5.25 39.02
N ALA A 76 3.71 -4.39 39.53
CA ALA A 76 4.15 -4.41 40.93
C ALA A 76 3.10 -3.86 41.92
N GLU A 77 2.15 -3.06 41.44
CA GLU A 77 1.03 -2.55 42.22
C GLU A 77 -0.13 -3.55 42.28
N GLY A 78 -0.86 -3.55 43.39
CA GLY A 78 -2.06 -4.35 43.61
C GLY A 78 -2.90 -3.82 44.78
N PRO A 79 -4.06 -4.43 45.07
CA PRO A 79 -5.03 -3.91 46.05
C PRO A 79 -4.56 -3.83 47.52
N GLN A 80 -3.33 -4.26 47.82
CA GLN A 80 -2.71 -4.26 49.15
C GLN A 80 -1.28 -3.69 49.09
N GLY A 81 -1.02 -2.80 48.12
CA GLY A 81 0.30 -2.23 47.87
C GLY A 81 1.21 -3.13 47.03
N LEU A 82 2.50 -3.17 47.37
CA LEU A 82 3.54 -3.86 46.62
C LEU A 82 3.31 -5.38 46.59
N ARG A 83 3.28 -5.95 45.38
CA ARG A 83 3.03 -7.37 45.12
C ARG A 83 4.26 -8.23 45.30
N ARG A 84 4.22 -9.16 46.27
CA ARG A 84 5.30 -10.14 46.53
C ARG A 84 5.71 -10.91 45.27
N ASP A 85 4.74 -11.32 44.46
CA ASP A 85 4.97 -12.10 43.25
C ASP A 85 5.69 -11.30 42.15
N ALA A 86 5.51 -9.98 42.09
CA ALA A 86 6.28 -9.10 41.21
C ALA A 86 7.75 -9.01 41.66
N VAL A 87 7.99 -8.79 42.96
CA VAL A 87 9.36 -8.78 43.52
C VAL A 87 10.08 -10.10 43.24
N LEU A 88 9.42 -11.23 43.52
CA LEU A 88 10.01 -12.55 43.28
C LEU A 88 10.25 -12.86 41.79
N ARG A 89 9.44 -12.34 40.85
CA ARG A 89 9.73 -12.40 39.41
C ARG A 89 11.03 -11.68 39.05
N VAL A 90 11.18 -10.42 39.46
CA VAL A 90 12.39 -9.61 39.20
C VAL A 90 13.64 -10.30 39.74
N LEU A 91 13.57 -10.84 40.96
CA LEU A 91 14.69 -11.55 41.57
C LEU A 91 14.98 -12.91 40.91
N SER A 92 14.02 -13.49 40.18
CA SER A 92 14.20 -14.73 39.41
C SER A 92 14.87 -14.47 38.06
N GLU A 93 14.51 -13.39 37.34
CA GLU A 93 15.15 -12.99 36.07
C GLU A 93 16.68 -12.85 36.17
N LEU A 94 17.19 -12.49 37.34
CA LEU A 94 18.62 -12.37 37.63
C LEU A 94 19.40 -13.70 37.62
N GLY A 95 18.71 -14.85 37.54
CA GLY A 95 19.35 -16.17 37.49
C GLY A 95 20.32 -16.40 38.67
N PRO A 96 21.54 -16.92 38.45
CA PRO A 96 22.54 -17.07 39.51
C PRO A 96 22.91 -15.76 40.22
N ALA A 97 22.96 -14.62 39.52
CA ALA A 97 23.34 -13.33 40.08
C ALA A 97 22.31 -12.79 41.11
N GLY A 98 21.07 -13.28 41.07
CA GLY A 98 20.01 -12.93 42.02
C GLY A 98 20.01 -13.73 43.32
N ALA A 99 20.90 -14.72 43.50
CA ALA A 99 20.82 -15.68 44.61
C ALA A 99 20.81 -15.01 46.00
N ALA A 100 21.68 -14.02 46.24
CA ALA A 100 21.73 -13.29 47.51
C ALA A 100 20.47 -12.43 47.76
N LEU A 101 19.79 -11.97 46.71
CA LEU A 101 18.53 -11.22 46.84
C LEU A 101 17.35 -12.16 47.11
N ARG A 102 17.32 -13.35 46.48
CA ARG A 102 16.29 -14.37 46.77
C ARG A 102 16.41 -14.89 48.21
N ALA A 103 17.62 -15.14 48.70
CA ALA A 103 17.84 -15.48 50.11
C ALA A 103 17.35 -14.37 51.08
N ARG A 104 17.49 -13.09 50.70
CA ARG A 104 16.89 -11.96 51.45
C ARG A 104 15.36 -11.96 51.40
N ALA A 105 14.75 -12.26 50.24
CA ALA A 105 13.29 -12.39 50.10
C ALA A 105 12.74 -13.56 50.95
N GLU A 106 13.43 -14.70 50.92
CA GLU A 106 13.11 -15.89 51.72
C GLU A 106 13.19 -15.58 53.23
N ALA A 107 14.23 -14.87 53.67
CA ALA A 107 14.35 -14.43 55.07
C ALA A 107 13.23 -13.47 55.50
N LEU A 108 12.86 -12.50 54.66
CA LEU A 108 11.72 -11.60 54.92
C LEU A 108 10.39 -12.37 55.00
N GLN A 109 10.21 -13.38 54.13
CA GLN A 109 9.02 -14.23 54.11
C GLN A 109 8.95 -15.16 55.34
N GLN A 110 10.07 -15.77 55.74
CA GLN A 110 10.17 -16.59 56.95
C GLN A 110 9.93 -15.77 58.23
N ALA A 111 10.39 -14.52 58.25
CA ALA A 111 10.16 -13.57 59.34
C ALA A 111 8.76 -12.91 59.32
N GLY A 112 7.85 -13.34 58.42
CA GLY A 112 6.48 -12.86 58.36
C GLY A 112 6.31 -11.38 57.95
N VAL A 113 7.32 -10.78 57.32
CA VAL A 113 7.34 -9.33 57.03
C VAL A 113 6.30 -8.99 55.96
N PRO A 114 5.36 -8.05 56.22
CA PRO A 114 4.36 -7.63 55.24
C PRO A 114 5.03 -6.93 54.05
N THR A 115 4.46 -7.06 52.85
CA THR A 115 5.06 -6.47 51.63
C THR A 115 5.02 -4.94 51.58
N THR A 116 4.22 -4.33 52.45
CA THR A 116 4.21 -2.89 52.68
C THR A 116 5.45 -2.37 53.40
N ASP A 117 6.24 -3.24 54.04
CA ASP A 117 7.48 -2.87 54.71
C ASP A 117 8.55 -2.38 53.72
N ARG A 118 9.17 -1.24 54.03
CA ARG A 118 10.28 -0.61 53.26
C ARG A 118 11.41 -1.58 52.85
N ARG A 119 11.61 -2.71 53.55
CA ARG A 119 12.58 -3.75 53.22
C ARG A 119 12.22 -4.51 51.93
N TRP A 120 10.93 -4.72 51.65
CA TRP A 120 10.47 -5.28 50.38
C TRP A 120 10.60 -4.26 49.24
N ALA A 121 10.26 -2.99 49.49
CA ALA A 121 10.46 -1.90 48.52
C ALA A 121 11.94 -1.73 48.13
N ALA A 122 12.84 -1.68 49.11
CA ALA A 122 14.29 -1.60 48.86
C ALA A 122 14.82 -2.82 48.10
N LEU A 123 14.33 -4.03 48.43
CA LEU A 123 14.72 -5.27 47.75
C LEU A 123 14.21 -5.35 46.30
N TYR A 124 13.02 -4.79 46.03
CA TYR A 124 12.46 -4.65 44.69
C TYR A 124 13.30 -3.70 43.84
N LEU A 125 13.58 -2.48 44.34
CA LEU A 125 14.40 -1.49 43.64
C LEU A 125 15.81 -2.01 43.32
N GLU A 126 16.48 -2.64 44.30
CA GLU A 126 17.81 -3.26 44.08
C GLU A 126 17.76 -4.41 43.06
N GLY A 127 16.68 -5.19 43.06
CA GLY A 127 16.43 -6.22 42.05
C GLY A 127 16.30 -5.63 40.64
N CYS A 128 15.51 -4.57 40.50
CA CYS A 128 15.31 -3.86 39.23
C CYS A 128 16.60 -3.20 38.73
N GLU A 129 17.40 -2.57 39.59
CA GLU A 129 18.69 -1.99 39.22
C GLU A 129 19.67 -3.05 38.67
N ARG A 130 19.82 -4.19 39.36
CA ARG A 130 20.66 -5.30 38.87
C ARG A 130 20.10 -5.89 37.57
N ARG A 131 18.79 -5.96 37.40
CA ARG A 131 18.12 -6.50 36.21
C ARG A 131 18.38 -5.60 35.00
N ARG A 132 18.20 -4.30 35.17
CA ARG A 132 18.53 -3.28 34.18
C ARG A 132 20.02 -3.29 33.83
N GLN A 133 20.90 -3.39 34.82
CA GLN A 133 22.34 -3.52 34.58
C GLN A 133 22.66 -4.73 33.70
N ALA A 134 22.07 -5.90 33.98
CA ALA A 134 22.26 -7.10 33.18
C ALA A 134 21.70 -6.98 31.75
N ARG A 135 20.52 -6.35 31.58
CA ARG A 135 19.88 -6.10 30.27
C ARG A 135 20.68 -5.11 29.40
N LEU A 136 21.24 -4.04 29.99
CA LEU A 136 21.93 -2.98 29.24
C LEU A 136 23.44 -3.23 29.02
N ALA A 137 24.10 -3.99 29.90
CA ALA A 137 25.56 -4.18 29.85
C ALA A 137 26.13 -4.68 28.50
N PRO A 138 25.51 -5.65 27.78
CA PRO A 138 26.02 -6.10 26.47
C PRO A 138 26.06 -4.99 25.41
N HIS A 139 25.25 -3.94 25.58
CA HIS A 139 25.05 -2.87 24.60
C HIS A 139 25.60 -1.52 25.05
N ALA A 140 26.26 -1.46 26.21
CA ALA A 140 26.71 -0.22 26.84
C ALA A 140 27.51 0.70 25.89
N ALA A 141 28.34 0.15 25.01
CA ALA A 141 29.10 0.93 24.02
C ALA A 141 28.24 1.58 22.91
N LYS A 142 27.12 0.95 22.55
CA LYS A 142 26.12 1.52 21.60
C LYS A 142 25.19 2.50 22.31
N LEU A 143 24.76 2.16 23.52
CA LEU A 143 23.81 2.96 24.31
C LEU A 143 24.45 4.17 25.00
N ARG A 144 25.79 4.23 25.13
CA ARG A 144 26.53 5.32 25.81
C ARG A 144 26.06 6.72 25.40
N ARG A 145 25.77 6.91 24.12
CA ARG A 145 25.20 8.13 23.55
C ARG A 145 24.20 7.76 22.47
N VAL A 146 22.99 8.31 22.54
CA VAL A 146 21.92 8.09 21.56
C VAL A 146 21.35 9.44 21.14
N VAL A 147 21.36 9.71 19.84
CA VAL A 147 20.65 10.85 19.24
C VAL A 147 19.22 10.44 18.97
N PHE A 148 18.27 11.32 19.24
CA PHE A 148 16.85 11.13 18.97
C PHE A 148 16.19 12.49 18.77
N THR A 149 14.94 12.53 18.30
CA THR A 149 14.18 13.79 18.16
C THR A 149 12.98 13.83 19.09
N ARG A 150 12.59 15.04 19.49
CA ARG A 150 11.32 15.33 20.15
C ARG A 150 10.42 16.08 19.19
N HIS A 151 9.23 15.55 18.94
CA HIS A 151 8.17 16.20 18.14
C HIS A 151 6.83 15.48 18.38
N TYR A 152 5.76 15.97 17.76
CA TYR A 152 4.45 15.31 17.74
C TYR A 152 4.47 13.94 17.03
N ASP A 153 3.49 13.10 17.35
CA ASP A 153 3.27 11.79 16.72
C ASP A 153 2.91 11.94 15.23
N LEU A 154 3.87 11.71 14.34
CA LEU A 154 3.76 11.83 12.88
C LEU A 154 2.73 10.87 12.25
N GLY A 155 2.17 11.30 11.12
CA GLY A 155 1.17 10.58 10.33
C GLY A 155 -0.10 11.41 10.10
N GLY A 156 -0.69 11.27 8.92
CA GLY A 156 -1.89 11.98 8.47
C GLY A 156 -3.15 11.12 8.50
N SER A 157 -3.97 11.21 7.45
CA SER A 157 -5.02 10.21 7.19
C SER A 157 -4.43 8.81 6.85
N HIS A 158 -3.19 8.78 6.38
CA HIS A 158 -2.40 7.58 6.08
C HIS A 158 -1.00 7.73 6.70
N TYR A 159 -0.27 6.62 6.82
CA TYR A 159 1.03 6.61 7.51
C TYR A 159 2.10 7.44 6.78
N ALA A 160 2.03 7.55 5.46
CA ALA A 160 3.07 8.18 4.65
C ALA A 160 3.02 9.70 4.71
N TYR A 161 1.82 10.27 4.89
CA TYR A 161 1.53 11.70 4.72
C TYR A 161 2.14 12.50 5.88
N THR A 162 3.36 13.02 5.65
CA THR A 162 4.19 13.73 6.63
C THR A 162 5.03 14.85 6.01
N GLU A 163 4.84 15.11 4.71
CA GLU A 163 5.57 16.06 3.87
C GLU A 163 5.35 17.53 4.29
N GLY A 164 4.11 17.89 4.63
CA GLY A 164 3.76 19.22 5.15
C GLY A 164 4.12 20.41 4.24
N GLN A 165 4.03 20.27 2.90
CA GLN A 165 4.46 21.30 1.95
C GLN A 165 3.80 22.68 2.17
N SER A 166 4.58 23.75 1.98
CA SER A 166 4.10 25.14 1.96
C SER A 166 2.99 25.40 0.92
N ASP A 167 3.01 24.69 -0.21
CA ASP A 167 2.01 24.76 -1.28
C ASP A 167 1.26 23.43 -1.49
N ALA A 168 1.15 22.60 -0.45
CA ALA A 168 0.40 21.33 -0.47
C ALA A 168 -1.05 21.50 -0.97
N GLN A 169 -1.51 20.51 -1.74
CA GLN A 169 -2.80 20.46 -2.42
C GLN A 169 -3.98 20.08 -1.52
N ASN A 170 -3.71 19.45 -0.37
CA ASN A 170 -4.70 19.17 0.67
C ASN A 170 -4.07 19.10 2.08
N GLU A 171 -3.43 17.99 2.44
CA GLU A 171 -2.97 17.74 3.82
C GLU A 171 -1.66 18.46 4.16
N ARG A 172 -1.62 19.13 5.32
CA ARG A 172 -0.49 19.96 5.78
C ARG A 172 -0.08 19.61 7.22
N HIS A 173 0.60 18.48 7.37
CA HIS A 173 1.01 17.99 8.70
C HIS A 173 2.21 18.74 9.25
N PHE A 174 1.92 19.66 10.17
CA PHE A 174 2.91 20.45 10.90
C PHE A 174 2.33 20.86 12.25
N VAL A 175 2.93 20.38 13.34
CA VAL A 175 2.67 20.87 14.70
C VAL A 175 4.01 21.35 15.26
N PRO A 176 4.20 22.67 15.47
CA PRO A 176 5.47 23.23 15.87
C PRO A 176 5.84 22.85 17.30
N GLY A 177 7.14 22.90 17.61
CA GLY A 177 7.69 22.51 18.90
C GLY A 177 8.48 21.21 18.78
N SER A 178 9.80 21.34 18.63
CA SER A 178 10.67 20.18 18.44
C SER A 178 12.11 20.42 18.89
N SER A 179 12.83 19.33 19.18
CA SER A 179 14.27 19.41 19.42
C SER A 179 15.01 18.16 18.94
N LEU A 180 16.25 18.37 18.50
CA LEU A 180 17.24 17.30 18.30
C LEU A 180 17.94 17.06 19.64
N CYS A 181 17.83 15.87 20.18
CA CYS A 181 18.29 15.53 21.52
C CYS A 181 19.50 14.58 21.50
N LEU A 182 20.30 14.65 22.56
CA LEU A 182 21.31 13.66 22.89
C LEU A 182 21.03 13.10 24.29
N LEU A 183 20.79 11.81 24.36
CA LEU A 183 20.88 11.01 25.58
C LEU A 183 22.35 10.63 25.81
N GLU A 184 22.89 10.92 26.98
CA GLU A 184 24.21 10.46 27.42
C GLU A 184 24.05 9.57 28.67
N MET A 185 24.47 8.30 28.59
CA MET A 185 24.29 7.31 29.65
C MET A 185 25.46 7.32 30.65
N GLN A 186 25.12 7.41 31.93
CA GLN A 186 26.03 7.39 33.08
C GLN A 186 25.73 6.14 33.92
N GLY A 187 26.41 5.03 33.61
CA GLY A 187 26.05 3.72 34.14
C GLY A 187 24.74 3.22 33.53
N ILE A 188 23.74 2.91 34.37
CA ILE A 188 22.42 2.43 33.93
C ILE A 188 21.37 3.54 33.73
N TYR A 189 21.68 4.78 34.11
CA TYR A 189 20.78 5.94 33.96
C TYR A 189 21.29 6.88 32.89
N GLY A 190 20.41 7.69 32.31
CA GLY A 190 20.75 8.64 31.26
C GLY A 190 20.34 10.06 31.58
N THR A 191 21.08 11.02 31.02
CA THR A 191 20.74 12.44 31.02
C THR A 191 20.51 12.90 29.59
N VAL A 192 19.39 13.55 29.33
CA VAL A 192 19.08 14.16 28.03
C VAL A 192 19.53 15.62 28.02
N ARG A 193 20.13 16.06 26.91
CA ARG A 193 20.33 17.48 26.59
C ARG A 193 19.95 17.74 25.13
N GLU A 194 19.60 18.98 24.83
CA GLU A 194 19.26 19.39 23.47
C GLU A 194 20.54 19.78 22.70
N LEU A 195 20.59 19.43 21.41
CA LEU A 195 21.63 19.82 20.45
C LEU A 195 21.13 20.99 19.58
N LEU A 196 19.84 20.98 19.27
CA LEU A 196 19.07 22.05 18.62
C LEU A 196 17.65 22.00 19.19
N ASN A 197 17.06 23.15 19.46
CA ASN A 197 15.66 23.30 19.88
C ASN A 197 15.02 24.38 19.03
N ASP A 198 13.83 24.09 18.49
CA ASP A 198 13.02 25.02 17.74
C ASP A 198 11.55 24.93 18.19
N PRO A 199 11.05 25.91 18.97
CA PRO A 199 9.65 25.95 19.38
C PRO A 199 8.68 26.37 18.25
N GLY A 200 9.19 26.92 17.13
CA GLY A 200 8.40 27.33 15.96
C GLY A 200 8.40 26.32 14.81
N GLY A 201 9.41 25.45 14.75
CA GLY A 201 9.61 24.46 13.70
C GLY A 201 9.42 23.01 14.12
N VAL A 202 9.67 22.12 13.15
CA VAL A 202 9.69 20.65 13.30
C VAL A 202 11.02 20.10 12.83
N ILE A 203 11.75 19.47 13.75
CA ILE A 203 13.01 18.75 13.55
C ILE A 203 12.73 17.25 13.64
N ARG A 204 13.10 16.49 12.60
CA ARG A 204 12.82 15.05 12.48
C ARG A 204 13.96 14.28 11.79
N ASP A 205 13.79 12.96 11.72
CA ASP A 205 14.59 12.01 10.93
C ASP A 205 16.13 12.09 11.08
N PRO A 206 16.70 11.90 12.27
CA PRO A 206 18.16 11.86 12.42
C PRO A 206 18.79 10.61 11.76
N ASP A 207 20.01 10.72 11.21
CA ASP A 207 20.95 9.61 10.94
C ASP A 207 22.38 9.98 11.37
N VAL A 208 23.17 8.97 11.73
CA VAL A 208 24.53 9.14 12.25
C VAL A 208 25.57 8.63 11.23
N SER A 209 26.46 9.53 10.82
CA SER A 209 27.58 9.24 9.91
C SER A 209 28.48 8.10 10.41
N TYR A 210 29.14 7.40 9.48
CA TYR A 210 29.94 6.19 9.79
C TYR A 210 31.08 6.40 10.80
N ASP A 211 31.66 7.60 10.88
CA ASP A 211 32.69 7.95 11.85
C ASP A 211 32.14 8.46 13.20
N GLY A 212 30.82 8.58 13.34
CA GLY A 212 30.15 9.10 14.53
C GLY A 212 30.38 10.58 14.81
N ARG A 213 30.85 11.37 13.81
CA ARG A 213 31.23 12.79 13.99
C ARG A 213 30.19 13.79 13.50
N ARG A 214 29.22 13.35 12.70
CA ARG A 214 28.17 14.19 12.09
C ARG A 214 26.80 13.52 12.17
N ILE A 215 25.78 14.34 12.38
CA ILE A 215 24.36 13.95 12.46
C ILE A 215 23.63 14.64 11.32
N LEU A 216 23.04 13.86 10.43
CA LEU A 216 22.08 14.30 9.41
C LEU A 216 20.70 14.40 10.06
N PHE A 217 19.88 15.37 9.70
CA PHE A 217 18.48 15.51 10.13
C PHE A 217 17.68 16.35 9.13
N ALA A 218 16.35 16.32 9.23
CA ALA A 218 15.44 17.17 8.46
C ALA A 218 14.80 18.23 9.38
N TRP A 219 14.62 19.45 8.88
CA TRP A 219 14.07 20.57 9.66
C TRP A 219 13.26 21.53 8.77
N LYS A 220 12.05 21.87 9.22
CA LYS A 220 11.12 22.86 8.65
C LYS A 220 10.78 23.89 9.72
N LYS A 221 11.01 25.18 9.49
CA LYS A 221 10.88 26.27 10.49
C LYS A 221 9.55 27.01 10.45
N SER A 222 8.83 26.92 9.35
CA SER A 222 7.54 27.60 9.12
C SER A 222 6.62 26.69 8.32
N LEU A 223 5.31 26.78 8.57
CA LEU A 223 4.30 26.04 7.81
C LEU A 223 4.25 26.48 6.34
N ASN A 224 4.27 27.80 6.10
CA ASN A 224 3.98 28.39 4.79
C ASN A 224 5.19 29.05 4.10
N GLU A 225 6.30 29.31 4.81
CA GLU A 225 7.44 30.11 4.32
C GLU A 225 8.74 29.31 4.20
N ASP A 226 8.73 28.05 4.62
CA ASP A 226 9.85 27.11 4.61
C ASP A 226 9.29 25.69 4.35
N ASP A 227 10.15 24.73 4.05
CA ASP A 227 9.78 23.30 3.94
C ASP A 227 10.80 22.43 4.68
N TYR A 228 10.58 21.11 4.75
CA TYR A 228 11.64 20.24 5.26
C TYR A 228 12.84 20.32 4.33
N HIS A 229 13.98 20.71 4.90
CA HIS A 229 15.27 20.70 4.24
C HIS A 229 16.24 19.87 5.07
N LEU A 230 17.26 19.29 4.43
CA LEU A 230 18.26 18.50 5.12
C LEU A 230 19.35 19.38 5.72
N TYR A 231 19.81 19.03 6.93
CA TYR A 231 20.87 19.70 7.66
C TYR A 231 21.86 18.69 8.26
N GLU A 232 23.11 19.10 8.39
CA GLU A 232 24.18 18.33 9.03
C GLU A 232 24.71 19.09 10.25
N LEU A 233 24.63 18.49 11.44
CA LEU A 233 25.27 18.97 12.67
C LEU A 233 26.60 18.25 12.89
N SER A 234 27.67 19.01 13.11
CA SER A 234 28.98 18.51 13.50
C SER A 234 29.05 18.33 15.03
N VAL A 235 29.36 17.11 15.47
CA VAL A 235 29.28 16.67 16.88
C VAL A 235 30.37 17.30 17.77
N GLY A 236 31.48 17.74 17.16
CA GLY A 236 32.65 18.25 17.89
C GLY A 236 32.59 19.75 18.24
N ASP A 237 31.95 20.55 17.40
CA ASP A 237 31.84 22.02 17.52
C ASP A 237 30.38 22.52 17.58
N GLY A 238 29.40 21.63 17.40
CA GLY A 238 27.97 21.97 17.37
C GLY A 238 27.51 22.68 16.09
N ARG A 239 28.40 22.85 15.09
CA ARG A 239 28.10 23.64 13.90
C ARG A 239 27.11 22.93 12.98
N ILE A 240 26.02 23.62 12.66
CA ILE A 240 24.98 23.17 11.72
C ILE A 240 25.25 23.74 10.32
N ARG A 241 25.00 22.94 9.28
CA ARG A 241 25.06 23.32 7.86
C ARG A 241 23.81 22.82 7.13
N GLN A 242 23.16 23.67 6.35
CA GLN A 242 22.06 23.27 5.46
C GLN A 242 22.61 22.57 4.20
N LEU A 243 21.90 21.58 3.69
CA LEU A 243 22.30 20.72 2.56
C LEU A 243 21.38 20.83 1.35
N THR A 244 20.08 21.08 1.57
CA THR A 244 19.08 21.25 0.51
C THR A 244 18.24 22.50 0.74
N GLU A 245 17.59 22.99 -0.32
CA GLU A 245 16.88 24.27 -0.32
C GLU A 245 15.75 24.32 -1.36
N GLY A 246 14.86 25.30 -1.25
CA GLY A 246 13.89 25.67 -2.28
C GLY A 246 12.45 25.31 -1.90
N LEU A 247 11.63 26.34 -1.79
CA LEU A 247 10.24 26.30 -1.33
C LEU A 247 9.30 25.51 -2.27
N GLY A 248 8.27 24.89 -1.69
CA GLY A 248 7.32 24.00 -2.35
C GLY A 248 7.83 22.57 -2.49
N PHE A 249 8.82 22.18 -1.69
CA PHE A 249 9.50 20.88 -1.77
C PHE A 249 10.06 20.46 -0.40
N ALA A 250 9.47 19.42 0.18
CA ALA A 250 10.00 18.74 1.35
C ALA A 250 11.07 17.69 0.97
N ASP A 251 12.24 17.77 1.61
CA ASP A 251 13.34 16.81 1.63
C ASP A 251 13.56 16.31 3.08
N TYR A 252 13.42 15.00 3.32
CA TYR A 252 13.39 14.41 4.67
C TYR A 252 13.79 12.92 4.65
N GLU A 253 13.73 12.20 5.79
CA GLU A 253 14.15 10.79 5.92
C GLU A 253 15.55 10.50 5.33
N GLY A 254 16.52 11.37 5.65
CA GLY A 254 17.89 11.31 5.12
C GLY A 254 18.77 10.24 5.76
N ALA A 255 19.62 9.58 4.96
CA ALA A 255 20.62 8.60 5.40
C ALA A 255 21.96 8.72 4.66
N TYR A 256 23.07 8.45 5.36
CA TYR A 256 24.42 8.49 4.77
C TYR A 256 24.75 7.24 3.93
N LEU A 257 25.07 7.41 2.64
CA LEU A 257 25.49 6.32 1.76
C LEU A 257 26.98 5.96 1.93
N PRO A 258 27.42 4.71 1.62
CA PRO A 258 28.81 4.30 1.84
C PRO A 258 29.85 5.05 1.00
N ASN A 259 29.47 5.58 -0.17
CA ASN A 259 30.31 6.39 -1.04
C ASN A 259 30.58 7.81 -0.50
N GLY A 260 29.76 8.30 0.44
CA GLY A 260 29.79 9.68 0.94
C GLY A 260 28.71 10.60 0.37
N ASP A 261 27.84 10.09 -0.52
CA ASP A 261 26.60 10.75 -0.90
C ASP A 261 25.55 10.60 0.23
N ILE A 262 24.43 11.30 0.09
CA ILE A 262 23.27 11.20 0.98
C ILE A 262 22.07 10.74 0.14
N ILE A 263 21.25 9.83 0.69
CA ILE A 263 19.94 9.45 0.13
C ILE A 263 18.83 9.98 1.04
N PHE A 264 17.70 10.37 0.47
CA PHE A 264 16.58 10.96 1.20
C PHE A 264 15.26 10.86 0.44
N ASN A 265 14.15 11.03 1.15
CA ASN A 265 12.83 11.25 0.58
C ASN A 265 12.71 12.68 0.08
N SER A 266 12.22 12.87 -1.14
CA SER A 266 11.87 14.19 -1.65
C SER A 266 10.60 14.18 -2.50
N THR A 267 9.85 15.26 -2.36
CA THR A 267 8.60 15.54 -3.10
C THR A 267 8.83 16.24 -4.45
N ARG A 268 10.09 16.41 -4.87
CA ARG A 268 10.50 17.07 -6.12
C ARG A 268 10.01 16.39 -7.41
N CYS A 269 9.38 15.21 -7.29
CA CYS A 269 8.68 14.55 -8.40
C CYS A 269 7.39 15.27 -8.81
N VAL A 270 6.82 16.12 -7.93
CA VAL A 270 5.55 16.83 -8.13
C VAL A 270 4.48 15.88 -8.66
N GLN A 271 4.13 14.93 -7.80
CA GLN A 271 3.08 13.94 -7.99
C GLN A 271 2.08 14.06 -6.84
N THR A 272 0.82 13.70 -7.06
CA THR A 272 -0.16 13.48 -5.98
C THR A 272 -0.65 12.04 -6.02
N VAL A 273 -1.07 11.53 -4.86
CA VAL A 273 -1.52 10.14 -4.68
C VAL A 273 -2.78 9.86 -5.47
N ASP A 274 -2.88 8.67 -6.07
CA ASP A 274 -4.02 8.33 -6.95
C ASP A 274 -5.35 8.21 -6.18
N CYS A 275 -5.28 7.70 -4.95
CA CYS A 275 -6.45 7.46 -4.09
C CYS A 275 -6.73 8.56 -3.06
N TRP A 276 -6.00 9.68 -3.12
CA TRP A 276 -6.20 10.82 -2.23
C TRP A 276 -5.71 12.13 -2.86
N TRP A 277 -5.46 13.17 -2.06
CA TRP A 277 -5.16 14.53 -2.53
C TRP A 277 -3.85 15.11 -1.95
N THR A 278 -2.94 14.23 -1.50
CA THR A 278 -1.66 14.57 -0.86
C THR A 278 -0.49 14.39 -1.85
N GLU A 279 0.61 15.11 -1.64
CA GLU A 279 1.84 15.00 -2.42
C GLU A 279 2.54 13.66 -2.21
N VAL A 280 3.23 13.19 -3.25
CA VAL A 280 4.05 11.97 -3.23
C VAL A 280 5.52 12.32 -2.97
N SER A 281 6.18 11.49 -2.16
CA SER A 281 7.63 11.48 -1.97
C SER A 281 8.29 10.26 -2.63
N ASN A 282 9.46 10.46 -3.22
CA ASN A 282 10.28 9.43 -3.88
C ASN A 282 11.75 9.55 -3.42
N LEU A 283 12.60 8.58 -3.74
CA LEU A 283 14.00 8.60 -3.31
C LEU A 283 14.88 9.45 -4.23
N TYR A 284 15.69 10.31 -3.63
CA TYR A 284 16.64 11.23 -4.27
C TYR A 284 18.02 11.12 -3.62
N THR A 285 19.05 11.61 -4.30
CA THR A 285 20.41 11.68 -3.74
C THR A 285 21.16 12.94 -4.17
N CYS A 286 22.04 13.41 -3.28
CA CYS A 286 23.03 14.47 -3.50
C CYS A 286 24.39 14.02 -2.95
N ASP A 287 25.48 14.71 -3.32
CA ASP A 287 26.77 14.47 -2.66
C ASP A 287 26.76 14.99 -1.20
N GLY A 288 27.77 14.63 -0.41
CA GLY A 288 27.88 15.08 0.97
C GLY A 288 27.99 16.61 1.17
N ASP A 289 28.19 17.39 0.11
CA ASP A 289 28.14 18.87 0.17
C ASP A 289 26.73 19.42 -0.13
N GLY A 290 25.79 18.59 -0.61
CA GLY A 290 24.42 18.96 -1.01
C GLY A 290 24.24 19.10 -2.54
N ARG A 291 25.29 18.87 -3.33
CA ARG A 291 25.31 19.13 -4.78
C ARG A 291 24.80 17.93 -5.58
N PHE A 292 24.62 18.15 -6.89
CA PHE A 292 24.30 17.08 -7.86
C PHE A 292 23.02 16.31 -7.53
N LEU A 293 22.02 17.03 -7.00
CA LEU A 293 20.73 16.50 -6.54
C LEU A 293 19.93 15.88 -7.72
N ARG A 294 19.64 14.58 -7.64
CA ARG A 294 19.06 13.76 -8.72
C ARG A 294 18.12 12.67 -8.19
N ARG A 295 17.13 12.27 -8.99
CA ARG A 295 16.10 11.26 -8.63
C ARG A 295 16.63 9.83 -8.81
N LEU A 296 16.33 8.96 -7.86
CA LEU A 296 16.71 7.54 -7.86
C LEU A 296 15.51 6.61 -8.11
N SER A 297 14.37 6.87 -7.46
CA SER A 297 13.16 6.07 -7.60
C SER A 297 12.09 6.86 -8.38
N TYR A 298 11.29 6.16 -9.20
CA TYR A 298 10.31 6.75 -10.13
C TYR A 298 9.01 5.96 -9.98
N ASP A 299 8.31 6.24 -8.90
CA ASP A 299 7.22 5.42 -8.37
C ASP A 299 5.93 6.23 -8.30
N GLN A 300 4.80 5.54 -8.52
CA GLN A 300 3.43 6.08 -8.56
C GLN A 300 3.13 6.97 -7.35
N VAL A 301 3.46 6.44 -6.17
CA VAL A 301 3.14 6.95 -4.84
C VAL A 301 4.37 6.85 -3.92
N HIS A 302 4.18 7.01 -2.61
CA HIS A 302 5.27 7.16 -1.64
C HIS A 302 6.24 5.97 -1.65
N THR A 303 7.53 6.31 -1.67
CA THR A 303 8.65 5.41 -1.46
C THR A 303 9.48 5.98 -0.32
N ASN A 304 9.49 5.32 0.85
CA ASN A 304 9.86 5.93 2.14
C ASN A 304 10.79 5.07 3.01
N TYR A 305 11.36 5.73 4.03
CA TYR A 305 12.32 5.24 5.02
C TYR A 305 13.53 4.48 4.46
N PRO A 306 14.37 5.11 3.62
CA PRO A 306 15.58 4.49 3.08
C PRO A 306 16.62 4.21 4.18
N THR A 307 17.01 2.95 4.38
CA THR A 307 18.10 2.57 5.30
C THR A 307 19.18 1.74 4.62
N VAL A 308 20.44 2.02 4.96
CA VAL A 308 21.60 1.33 4.35
C VAL A 308 21.88 0.03 5.09
N THR A 309 21.88 -1.07 4.32
CA THR A 309 22.17 -2.42 4.78
C THR A 309 23.67 -2.68 4.99
N PRO A 310 24.04 -3.72 5.75
CA PRO A 310 25.44 -4.13 5.93
C PRO A 310 26.21 -4.45 4.63
N ASP A 311 25.51 -4.83 3.54
CA ASP A 311 26.13 -5.13 2.23
C ASP A 311 26.19 -3.92 1.27
N GLY A 312 25.81 -2.74 1.75
CA GLY A 312 25.88 -1.48 1.02
C GLY A 312 24.72 -1.20 0.08
N ARG A 313 23.67 -2.06 0.03
CA ARG A 313 22.38 -1.71 -0.59
C ARG A 313 21.53 -0.82 0.32
N VAL A 314 20.54 -0.15 -0.26
CA VAL A 314 19.45 0.51 0.46
C VAL A 314 18.25 -0.44 0.53
N ILE A 315 17.55 -0.50 1.66
CA ILE A 315 16.17 -1.01 1.77
C ILE A 315 15.21 0.14 2.05
N TYR A 316 13.99 0.04 1.55
CA TYR A 316 12.95 1.09 1.64
C TYR A 316 11.57 0.47 1.45
N THR A 317 10.53 1.12 1.97
CA THR A 317 9.14 0.71 1.73
C THR A 317 8.62 1.41 0.48
N ARG A 318 7.97 0.66 -0.42
CA ARG A 318 7.31 1.20 -1.62
C ARG A 318 5.85 0.77 -1.62
N TRP A 319 4.98 1.75 -1.83
CA TRP A 319 3.58 1.51 -2.14
C TRP A 319 3.45 1.24 -3.66
N ASP A 320 2.95 0.07 -4.04
CA ASP A 320 3.09 -0.48 -5.41
C ASP A 320 1.76 -1.07 -5.91
N TYR A 321 0.89 -0.28 -6.55
CA TYR A 321 -0.47 -0.74 -6.89
C TYR A 321 -0.92 -0.52 -8.34
N ASN A 322 0.00 -0.58 -9.29
CA ASN A 322 -0.36 -0.65 -10.71
C ASN A 322 -1.25 -1.88 -11.00
N ASP A 323 -2.44 -1.63 -11.56
CA ASP A 323 -3.45 -2.63 -11.93
C ASP A 323 -3.91 -3.55 -10.77
N ARG A 324 -3.88 -3.02 -9.52
CA ARG A 324 -4.32 -3.70 -8.29
C ARG A 324 -4.74 -2.70 -7.18
N GLY A 325 -5.41 -3.19 -6.15
CA GLY A 325 -5.94 -2.32 -5.09
C GLY A 325 -4.89 -1.75 -4.14
N GLN A 326 -5.16 -0.57 -3.58
CA GLN A 326 -4.16 0.26 -2.92
C GLN A 326 -3.81 -0.17 -1.48
N ILE A 327 -4.73 -0.82 -0.76
CA ILE A 327 -4.65 -0.94 0.71
C ILE A 327 -3.47 -1.82 1.18
N PHE A 328 -3.17 -2.91 0.48
CA PHE A 328 -2.26 -3.95 0.99
C PHE A 328 -0.83 -4.02 0.39
N PRO A 329 -0.52 -3.55 -0.84
CA PRO A 329 0.83 -3.65 -1.38
C PRO A 329 1.71 -2.46 -0.96
N GLN A 330 2.10 -2.40 0.31
CA GLN A 330 3.22 -1.56 0.79
C GLN A 330 4.39 -2.43 1.25
N GLY A 331 4.96 -3.13 0.26
CA GLY A 331 6.07 -4.06 0.43
C GLY A 331 7.40 -3.38 0.67
N LEU A 332 8.37 -4.17 1.16
CA LEU A 332 9.75 -3.76 1.31
C LEU A 332 10.54 -4.07 0.03
N PHE A 333 11.31 -3.10 -0.45
CA PHE A 333 12.15 -3.17 -1.64
C PHE A 333 13.63 -2.91 -1.28
N SER A 334 14.53 -3.15 -2.25
CA SER A 334 15.95 -2.81 -2.14
C SER A 334 16.55 -2.37 -3.47
N MET A 335 17.60 -1.56 -3.40
CA MET A 335 18.39 -1.09 -4.56
C MET A 335 19.85 -0.83 -4.19
N ASN A 336 20.71 -0.62 -5.19
CA ASN A 336 22.07 -0.10 -4.99
C ASN A 336 22.03 1.42 -4.68
N PRO A 337 23.10 2.00 -4.07
CA PRO A 337 23.17 3.43 -3.75
C PRO A 337 23.01 4.41 -4.92
N ASP A 338 23.20 3.94 -6.16
CA ASP A 338 23.07 4.71 -7.40
C ASP A 338 21.65 4.62 -8.02
N GLY A 339 20.72 3.92 -7.37
CA GLY A 339 19.36 3.69 -7.85
C GLY A 339 19.19 2.49 -8.76
N THR A 340 20.25 1.73 -9.07
CA THR A 340 20.18 0.51 -9.89
C THR A 340 19.73 -0.71 -9.08
N GLY A 341 19.30 -1.77 -9.76
CA GLY A 341 19.01 -3.08 -9.17
C GLY A 341 17.78 -3.09 -8.28
N GLN A 342 16.77 -2.26 -8.59
CA GLN A 342 15.54 -2.15 -7.81
C GLN A 342 14.75 -3.47 -7.85
N THR A 343 14.52 -4.08 -6.69
CA THR A 343 13.79 -5.34 -6.56
C THR A 343 13.05 -5.41 -5.24
N GLU A 344 11.92 -6.14 -5.23
CA GLU A 344 11.26 -6.61 -4.02
C GLU A 344 12.25 -7.31 -3.06
N VAL A 345 12.07 -7.05 -1.77
CA VAL A 345 12.60 -7.87 -0.66
C VAL A 345 11.49 -8.74 -0.08
N TYR A 346 10.33 -8.17 0.26
CA TYR A 346 9.21 -8.86 0.92
C TYR A 346 7.86 -8.16 0.68
N GLY A 347 6.79 -8.93 0.48
CA GLY A 347 5.39 -8.51 0.60
C GLY A 347 4.72 -8.00 -0.67
N ASN A 348 5.43 -7.96 -1.80
CA ASN A 348 4.93 -7.28 -3.00
C ASN A 348 3.87 -8.06 -3.80
N ASN A 349 3.48 -9.27 -3.37
CA ASN A 349 2.37 -10.03 -3.94
C ASN A 349 1.49 -10.60 -2.80
N SER A 350 1.34 -9.84 -1.70
CA SER A 350 0.75 -10.28 -0.44
C SER A 350 -0.40 -9.39 0.03
N TRP A 351 -1.27 -9.97 0.87
CA TRP A 351 -2.16 -9.21 1.74
C TRP A 351 -1.51 -8.80 3.06
N PHE A 352 -0.53 -9.56 3.54
CA PHE A 352 0.12 -9.36 4.85
C PHE A 352 1.66 -9.28 4.75
N PRO A 353 2.32 -8.43 5.57
CA PRO A 353 1.74 -7.33 6.35
C PRO A 353 1.14 -6.25 5.44
N THR A 354 0.00 -5.66 5.82
CA THR A 354 -0.66 -4.57 5.07
C THR A 354 0.32 -3.43 4.76
N THR A 355 1.15 -3.09 5.75
CA THR A 355 2.23 -2.12 5.60
C THR A 355 3.45 -2.55 6.42
N ILE A 356 4.64 -2.48 5.81
CA ILE A 356 5.94 -2.68 6.47
C ILE A 356 6.60 -1.31 6.64
N LEU A 357 6.87 -0.86 7.86
CA LEU A 357 7.52 0.44 8.14
C LEU A 357 8.86 0.32 8.86
N HIS A 358 9.64 1.39 8.77
CA HIS A 358 10.84 1.65 9.58
C HIS A 358 11.90 0.53 9.53
N ALA A 359 12.00 -0.17 8.40
CA ALA A 359 12.78 -1.39 8.28
C ALA A 359 14.30 -1.15 8.36
N ARG A 360 15.00 -1.96 9.16
CA ARG A 360 16.46 -1.99 9.26
C ARG A 360 16.99 -3.42 9.21
N ALA A 361 17.99 -3.66 8.36
CA ALA A 361 18.62 -4.98 8.24
C ALA A 361 19.46 -5.33 9.48
N ILE A 362 19.32 -6.56 9.98
CA ILE A 362 20.07 -7.08 11.12
C ILE A 362 21.45 -7.55 10.63
N PRO A 363 22.56 -7.06 11.20
CA PRO A 363 23.90 -7.47 10.79
C PRO A 363 24.14 -8.98 10.94
N GLY A 364 24.74 -9.59 9.91
CA GLY A 364 25.30 -10.95 9.95
C GLY A 364 24.38 -12.10 9.54
N ASN A 365 23.05 -11.91 9.46
CA ASN A 365 22.11 -13.03 9.22
C ASN A 365 21.05 -12.79 8.14
N GLY A 366 20.98 -11.61 7.52
CA GLY A 366 20.05 -11.31 6.42
C GLY A 366 18.59 -11.09 6.81
N ARG A 367 18.22 -11.24 8.08
CA ARG A 367 16.90 -10.85 8.60
C ARG A 367 16.79 -9.33 8.73
N ILE A 368 15.57 -8.83 8.79
CA ILE A 368 15.23 -7.41 8.89
C ILE A 368 14.30 -7.23 10.09
N VAL A 369 14.52 -6.19 10.90
CA VAL A 369 13.54 -5.73 11.90
C VAL A 369 12.73 -4.60 11.29
N ALA A 370 11.42 -4.61 11.51
CA ALA A 370 10.47 -3.63 10.97
C ALA A 370 9.28 -3.46 11.91
N ILE A 371 8.42 -2.50 11.59
CA ILE A 371 7.10 -2.32 12.18
C ILE A 371 6.06 -2.89 11.20
N PHE A 372 5.18 -3.76 11.68
CA PHE A 372 4.01 -4.23 10.93
C PHE A 372 2.80 -3.39 11.35
N THR A 373 2.17 -2.74 10.38
CA THR A 373 1.02 -1.86 10.59
C THR A 373 0.04 -1.96 9.42
N GLY A 374 -1.03 -1.16 9.52
CA GLY A 374 -2.06 -0.97 8.54
C GLY A 374 -1.88 0.26 7.64
N HIS A 375 -2.77 0.39 6.66
CA HIS A 375 -2.73 1.41 5.61
C HIS A 375 -3.19 2.79 6.12
N HIS A 376 -4.46 2.89 6.54
CA HIS A 376 -5.04 4.10 7.13
C HIS A 376 -4.66 4.23 8.62
N THR A 377 -3.35 4.28 8.90
CA THR A 377 -2.79 4.35 10.27
C THR A 377 -1.79 5.49 10.44
N LYS A 378 -1.39 5.78 11.68
CA LYS A 378 -0.20 6.59 11.95
C LYS A 378 1.08 5.76 11.74
N GLN A 379 2.25 6.40 11.81
CA GLN A 379 3.56 5.75 11.67
C GLN A 379 3.95 4.85 12.88
N GLN A 380 3.04 4.00 13.34
CA GLN A 380 3.17 3.16 14.54
C GLN A 380 2.57 1.77 14.28
N GLY A 381 3.01 0.75 15.01
CA GLY A 381 2.41 -0.59 14.92
C GLY A 381 3.13 -1.59 15.82
N TRP A 382 3.12 -2.87 15.43
CA TRP A 382 3.80 -3.92 16.18
C TRP A 382 5.22 -4.21 15.66
N LEU A 383 6.15 -4.47 16.58
CA LEU A 383 7.52 -4.86 16.23
C LEU A 383 7.55 -6.27 15.62
N GLY A 384 8.21 -6.42 14.47
CA GLY A 384 8.29 -7.66 13.72
C GLY A 384 9.66 -7.92 13.10
N LEU A 385 9.93 -9.19 12.81
CA LEU A 385 11.07 -9.67 12.05
C LEU A 385 10.60 -10.22 10.70
N LEU A 386 11.39 -9.95 9.66
CA LEU A 386 11.26 -10.54 8.33
C LEU A 386 12.50 -11.37 8.02
N ASP A 387 12.30 -12.58 7.51
CA ASP A 387 13.31 -13.52 7.07
C ASP A 387 13.10 -13.90 5.58
N PRO A 388 13.68 -13.13 4.64
CA PRO A 388 13.52 -13.36 3.21
C PRO A 388 14.05 -14.71 2.70
N ALA A 389 14.83 -15.45 3.50
CA ALA A 389 15.31 -16.79 3.14
C ALA A 389 14.24 -17.86 3.38
N ARG A 390 13.39 -17.70 4.41
CA ARG A 390 12.25 -18.58 4.69
C ARG A 390 11.06 -18.37 3.76
N GLY A 391 10.87 -17.14 3.31
CA GLY A 391 9.80 -16.77 2.39
C GLY A 391 9.73 -15.26 2.20
N ARG A 392 8.91 -14.80 1.24
CA ARG A 392 8.82 -13.38 0.87
C ARG A 392 7.40 -12.85 0.73
N GLN A 393 6.39 -13.69 0.97
CA GLN A 393 4.98 -13.33 0.84
C GLN A 393 4.20 -13.78 2.07
N GLU A 394 3.13 -13.06 2.39
CA GLU A 394 2.27 -13.27 3.56
C GLU A 394 3.10 -13.44 4.85
N ASN A 395 2.76 -14.40 5.71
CA ASN A 395 3.50 -14.67 6.94
C ASN A 395 4.67 -15.66 6.78
N SER A 396 5.02 -16.09 5.56
CA SER A 396 6.01 -17.18 5.32
C SER A 396 7.40 -16.95 5.93
N GLY A 397 7.84 -15.70 6.00
CA GLY A 397 9.05 -15.26 6.70
C GLY A 397 8.80 -14.21 7.78
N ALA A 398 7.56 -13.97 8.21
CA ALA A 398 7.21 -12.91 9.15
C ALA A 398 7.03 -13.44 10.58
N GLN A 399 7.55 -12.70 11.57
CA GLN A 399 7.48 -13.07 12.99
C GLN A 399 7.33 -11.82 13.87
N LEU A 400 6.14 -11.62 14.45
CA LEU A 400 5.89 -10.64 15.51
C LEU A 400 6.75 -10.94 16.73
N ILE A 401 7.33 -9.89 17.31
CA ILE A 401 8.17 -9.97 18.51
C ILE A 401 7.70 -8.93 19.54
N ALA A 402 8.35 -8.92 20.71
CA ALA A 402 8.01 -8.11 21.87
C ALA A 402 6.51 -8.21 22.27
N PRO A 403 6.01 -9.39 22.68
CA PRO A 403 6.69 -10.69 22.77
C PRO A 403 6.61 -11.51 21.47
N VAL A 404 7.45 -12.55 21.35
CA VAL A 404 7.37 -13.55 20.27
C VAL A 404 6.00 -14.24 20.33
N ARG A 405 5.23 -14.16 19.23
CA ARG A 405 3.85 -14.69 19.16
C ARG A 405 3.47 -15.17 17.76
N PRO A 406 2.42 -16.00 17.60
CA PRO A 406 1.90 -16.36 16.27
C PRO A 406 1.68 -15.14 15.40
N THR A 407 1.99 -15.28 14.10
CA THR A 407 1.93 -14.19 13.11
C THR A 407 1.07 -14.67 11.97
N GLU A 408 -0.24 -14.44 12.09
CA GLU A 408 -1.23 -14.89 11.11
C GLU A 408 -1.36 -13.85 10.00
N ALA A 409 -1.46 -14.33 8.75
CA ALA A 409 -1.69 -13.47 7.60
C ALA A 409 -3.15 -13.00 7.59
N VAL A 410 -3.39 -11.76 8.03
CA VAL A 410 -4.74 -11.18 8.17
C VAL A 410 -4.92 -9.96 7.26
N ARG A 411 -6.16 -9.77 6.78
CA ARG A 411 -6.53 -8.68 5.86
C ARG A 411 -7.19 -7.54 6.63
N ILE A 412 -6.39 -6.77 7.38
CA ILE A 412 -6.89 -5.70 8.24
C ILE A 412 -6.26 -4.37 7.80
N ASP A 413 -7.12 -3.43 7.42
CA ASP A 413 -6.72 -2.08 7.00
C ASP A 413 -5.99 -1.35 8.13
N VAL A 414 -6.55 -1.31 9.35
CA VAL A 414 -5.96 -0.65 10.53
C VAL A 414 -5.13 -1.60 11.41
N TYR A 415 -4.30 -2.45 10.80
CA TYR A 415 -3.51 -3.46 11.52
C TYR A 415 -2.51 -2.85 12.55
N GLY A 416 -2.26 -3.59 13.63
CA GLY A 416 -1.22 -3.28 14.61
C GLY A 416 -1.49 -2.12 15.58
N GLN A 417 -2.65 -1.44 15.50
CA GLN A 417 -2.93 -0.19 16.24
C GLN A 417 -3.36 -0.37 17.73
N THR A 418 -3.08 -1.51 18.36
CA THR A 418 -3.51 -1.82 19.74
C THR A 418 -2.40 -2.38 20.61
N GLY A 419 -2.52 -2.24 21.94
CA GLY A 419 -1.49 -2.68 22.89
C GLY A 419 -0.24 -1.78 22.88
N ASP A 420 0.93 -2.35 23.16
CA ASP A 420 2.22 -1.66 23.02
C ASP A 420 2.44 -1.25 21.55
N GLN A 421 2.84 0.00 21.33
CA GLN A 421 3.04 0.60 20.01
C GLN A 421 4.52 0.92 19.79
N PHE A 422 5.06 0.55 18.62
CA PHE A 422 6.49 0.62 18.31
C PHE A 422 6.75 1.46 17.06
N GLN A 423 7.90 2.15 17.04
CA GLN A 423 8.43 2.91 15.91
C GLN A 423 9.96 2.78 15.83
N TYR A 424 10.54 3.07 14.66
CA TYR A 424 11.98 3.28 14.44
C TYR A 424 12.95 2.26 15.10
N PRO A 425 12.81 0.95 14.85
CA PRO A 425 13.65 -0.05 15.50
C PRO A 425 15.09 -0.10 14.94
N TYR A 426 16.08 0.04 15.83
CA TYR A 426 17.50 -0.05 15.53
C TYR A 426 18.11 -1.33 16.14
N PRO A 427 18.69 -2.25 15.35
CA PRO A 427 19.23 -3.51 15.87
C PRO A 427 20.52 -3.34 16.69
N LEU A 428 20.47 -3.75 17.97
CA LEU A 428 21.62 -3.84 18.85
C LEU A 428 22.27 -5.22 18.76
N SER A 429 21.45 -6.28 18.68
CA SER A 429 21.86 -7.66 18.36
C SER A 429 20.85 -8.31 17.40
N GLU A 430 20.85 -9.65 17.31
CA GLU A 430 19.78 -10.38 16.62
C GLU A 430 18.42 -10.36 17.32
N ARG A 431 18.42 -10.09 18.63
CA ARG A 431 17.24 -10.25 19.51
C ARG A 431 16.93 -9.01 20.34
N GLU A 432 17.75 -7.98 20.26
CA GLU A 432 17.70 -6.81 21.14
C GLU A 432 17.82 -5.55 20.30
N PHE A 433 16.98 -4.57 20.61
CA PHE A 433 16.71 -3.40 19.77
C PHE A 433 16.67 -2.14 20.64
N LEU A 434 17.15 -1.05 20.07
CA LEU A 434 16.87 0.30 20.55
C LEU A 434 15.66 0.78 19.75
N VAL A 435 14.57 1.14 20.41
CA VAL A 435 13.28 1.42 19.77
C VAL A 435 12.64 2.69 20.34
N THR A 436 11.75 3.29 19.56
CA THR A 436 10.71 4.17 20.10
C THR A 436 9.50 3.28 20.46
N LEU A 437 9.01 3.39 21.69
CA LEU A 437 7.90 2.59 22.22
C LEU A 437 6.96 3.46 23.07
N ARG A 438 5.66 3.31 22.86
CA ARG A 438 4.59 3.75 23.77
C ARG A 438 3.90 2.49 24.32
N PRO A 439 4.12 2.14 25.59
CA PRO A 439 3.39 1.04 26.23
C PRO A 439 1.88 1.22 26.17
N ALA A 440 1.13 0.12 26.26
CA ALA A 440 -0.32 0.16 26.33
C ALA A 440 -0.80 1.08 27.47
N GLY A 441 -1.61 2.09 27.14
CA GLY A 441 -2.11 3.09 28.10
C GLY A 441 -1.14 4.23 28.45
N ALA A 442 0.13 4.18 28.03
CA ALA A 442 1.03 5.32 28.18
C ALA A 442 0.64 6.46 27.23
N PRO A 443 0.79 7.74 27.60
CA PRO A 443 0.29 8.87 26.81
C PRO A 443 1.19 9.26 25.63
N ARG A 444 2.48 8.86 25.64
CA ARG A 444 3.51 9.33 24.70
C ARG A 444 4.52 8.24 24.37
N PHE A 445 5.19 8.41 23.23
CA PHE A 445 6.34 7.59 22.86
C PHE A 445 7.59 7.99 23.63
N ALA A 446 8.38 7.00 24.04
CA ALA A 446 9.66 7.18 24.71
C ALA A 446 10.72 6.22 24.12
N ILE A 447 11.99 6.42 24.46
CA ILE A 447 13.13 5.64 23.97
C ILE A 447 13.36 4.45 24.90
N TYR A 448 13.39 3.23 24.36
CA TYR A 448 13.59 1.99 25.12
C TYR A 448 14.68 1.11 24.51
N TRP A 449 15.35 0.33 25.37
CA TRP A 449 15.90 -0.97 24.98
C TRP A 449 14.78 -2.01 25.07
N VAL A 450 14.66 -2.88 24.07
CA VAL A 450 13.64 -3.96 24.01
C VAL A 450 14.27 -5.25 23.48
N ALA A 451 14.00 -6.37 24.15
CA ALA A 451 14.28 -7.71 23.66
C ALA A 451 13.07 -8.31 22.91
N ALA A 452 13.34 -9.23 21.98
CA ALA A 452 12.32 -9.91 21.18
C ALA A 452 11.30 -10.70 22.00
N ASP A 453 11.64 -11.09 23.23
CA ASP A 453 10.75 -11.74 24.20
C ASP A 453 9.83 -10.77 24.96
N GLY A 454 10.00 -9.45 24.82
CA GLY A 454 9.17 -8.42 25.44
C GLY A 454 9.78 -7.73 26.67
N ARG A 455 10.92 -8.20 27.19
CA ARG A 455 11.64 -7.47 28.26
C ARG A 455 12.09 -6.09 27.75
N ARG A 456 11.89 -5.04 28.56
CA ARG A 456 12.20 -3.65 28.17
C ARG A 456 12.86 -2.84 29.28
N GLU A 457 13.57 -1.78 28.90
CA GLU A 457 14.16 -0.79 29.80
C GLU A 457 14.00 0.61 29.21
N LEU A 458 13.25 1.49 29.88
CA LEU A 458 13.12 2.90 29.52
C LEU A 458 14.49 3.60 29.57
N LEU A 459 14.89 4.30 28.51
CA LEU A 459 16.18 5.00 28.41
C LEU A 459 16.04 6.53 28.43
N ALA A 460 15.01 7.08 27.78
CA ALA A 460 14.70 8.51 27.80
C ALA A 460 13.21 8.77 27.50
N SER A 461 12.62 9.69 28.24
CA SER A 461 11.22 10.11 28.16
C SER A 461 11.10 11.63 28.16
N ASP A 462 9.89 12.13 27.90
CA ASP A 462 9.49 13.49 28.21
C ASP A 462 7.98 13.52 28.52
N PRO A 463 7.52 14.22 29.58
CA PRO A 463 6.10 14.27 29.92
C PRO A 463 5.26 15.10 28.91
N ASN A 464 5.88 16.00 28.16
CA ASN A 464 5.21 16.99 27.33
C ASN A 464 5.22 16.65 25.84
N ILE A 465 6.15 15.80 25.37
CA ILE A 465 6.32 15.50 23.95
C ILE A 465 6.85 14.08 23.71
N SER A 466 6.58 13.49 22.54
CA SER A 466 7.05 12.15 22.19
C SER A 466 8.53 12.15 21.80
N CYS A 467 9.27 11.13 22.23
CA CYS A 467 10.69 10.93 21.90
C CYS A 467 10.83 9.84 20.81
N ASN A 468 11.38 10.23 19.66
CA ASN A 468 11.28 9.52 18.38
C ASN A 468 12.65 9.24 17.74
N GLN A 469 12.73 8.23 16.88
CA GLN A 469 13.90 7.84 16.07
C GLN A 469 15.27 7.82 16.80
N PRO A 470 15.48 6.89 17.75
CA PRO A 470 16.75 6.75 18.47
C PRO A 470 17.84 6.06 17.65
N ILE A 471 19.01 6.68 17.55
CA ILE A 471 20.18 6.15 16.83
C ILE A 471 21.46 6.28 17.68
N PRO A 472 22.28 5.21 17.82
CA PRO A 472 23.57 5.25 18.53
C PRO A 472 24.56 6.27 17.94
N LEU A 473 25.04 7.21 18.77
CA LEU A 473 26.07 8.18 18.39
C LEU A 473 27.47 7.62 18.63
N THR A 474 27.81 6.63 17.81
CA THR A 474 29.05 5.85 17.88
C THR A 474 29.57 5.50 16.47
N PRO A 475 30.88 5.40 16.24
CA PRO A 475 31.41 4.95 14.96
C PRO A 475 30.90 3.56 14.59
N ARG A 476 30.55 3.36 13.32
CA ARG A 476 29.98 2.11 12.80
C ARG A 476 30.74 1.63 11.55
N PRO A 477 30.89 0.31 11.31
CA PRO A 477 31.50 -0.18 10.08
C PRO A 477 30.84 0.41 8.84
N ARG A 478 31.63 0.99 7.94
CA ARG A 478 31.16 1.46 6.64
C ARG A 478 31.04 0.27 5.69
N PRO A 479 29.87 0.02 5.07
CA PRO A 479 29.71 -1.03 4.07
C PRO A 479 30.66 -0.86 2.87
N HIS A 480 30.76 -1.92 2.07
CA HIS A 480 31.52 -1.87 0.82
C HIS A 480 30.94 -0.80 -0.13
N VAL A 481 31.82 0.04 -0.68
CA VAL A 481 31.44 1.09 -1.63
C VAL A 481 31.30 0.48 -3.03
N ARG A 482 30.06 0.21 -3.42
CA ARG A 482 29.72 -0.24 -4.76
C ARG A 482 30.04 0.89 -5.77
N PRO A 483 30.80 0.64 -6.85
CA PRO A 483 30.91 1.60 -7.95
C PRO A 483 29.53 1.84 -8.58
N SER A 484 29.26 3.08 -9.00
CA SER A 484 28.05 3.39 -9.78
C SER A 484 28.11 2.67 -11.12
N ALA A 485 27.03 1.99 -11.50
CA ALA A 485 26.83 1.45 -12.83
C ALA A 485 26.12 2.45 -13.77
N VAL A 486 25.60 3.55 -13.23
CA VAL A 486 24.81 4.55 -13.97
C VAL A 486 25.70 5.42 -14.86
N ASP A 487 25.32 5.49 -16.14
CA ASP A 487 25.93 6.35 -17.14
C ASP A 487 24.94 7.41 -17.64
N TYR A 488 24.94 8.58 -16.98
CA TYR A 488 24.07 9.72 -17.32
C TYR A 488 24.32 10.36 -18.71
N ARG A 489 25.20 9.78 -19.55
CA ARG A 489 25.30 10.13 -20.99
C ARG A 489 24.34 9.31 -21.86
N GLN A 490 23.69 8.31 -21.28
CA GLN A 490 22.66 7.48 -21.91
C GLN A 490 21.26 7.90 -21.43
N ASP A 491 20.25 7.57 -22.21
CA ASP A 491 18.82 7.83 -21.96
C ASP A 491 18.01 6.52 -21.79
N THR A 492 18.70 5.38 -21.86
CA THR A 492 18.15 4.05 -22.06
C THR A 492 18.81 3.02 -21.13
N GLY A 493 18.13 1.89 -20.93
CA GLY A 493 18.63 0.72 -20.23
C GLY A 493 18.26 -0.57 -20.99
N ILE A 494 18.77 -1.71 -20.53
CA ILE A 494 18.57 -3.02 -21.16
C ILE A 494 17.82 -3.95 -20.20
N VAL A 495 16.76 -4.59 -20.70
CA VAL A 495 16.07 -5.70 -20.03
C VAL A 495 16.51 -7.01 -20.66
N TYR A 496 16.89 -7.98 -19.84
CA TYR A 496 17.10 -9.37 -20.24
C TYR A 496 16.18 -10.31 -19.44
N LEU A 497 15.50 -11.20 -20.16
CA LEU A 497 14.61 -12.22 -19.62
C LEU A 497 15.11 -13.57 -20.11
N GLN A 498 15.50 -14.45 -19.17
CA GLN A 498 16.11 -15.74 -19.52
C GLN A 498 15.11 -16.73 -20.11
N ASP A 499 13.98 -16.99 -19.44
CA ASP A 499 12.89 -17.83 -19.94
C ASP A 499 11.55 -17.44 -19.30
N ILE A 500 10.66 -16.81 -20.08
CA ILE A 500 9.36 -16.34 -19.59
C ILE A 500 8.48 -17.45 -19.00
N TYR A 501 8.69 -18.71 -19.39
CA TYR A 501 7.94 -19.87 -18.90
C TYR A 501 8.48 -20.42 -17.58
N HIS A 502 9.54 -19.83 -17.01
CA HIS A 502 10.02 -20.14 -15.67
C HIS A 502 9.28 -19.31 -14.61
N GLY A 503 8.86 -19.93 -13.52
CA GLY A 503 8.13 -19.27 -12.43
C GLY A 503 6.59 -19.34 -12.56
N PRO A 504 5.86 -18.92 -11.51
CA PRO A 504 4.41 -19.07 -11.41
C PRO A 504 3.62 -18.20 -12.39
N GLY A 505 4.19 -17.09 -12.88
CA GLY A 505 3.48 -16.10 -13.70
C GLY A 505 2.90 -16.64 -15.01
N LEU A 506 3.47 -17.72 -15.57
CA LEU A 506 2.95 -18.45 -16.74
C LEU A 506 2.73 -19.95 -16.46
N GLN A 507 2.51 -20.34 -15.20
CA GLN A 507 2.27 -21.75 -14.85
C GLN A 507 1.06 -22.31 -15.62
N GLY A 508 1.26 -23.46 -16.27
CA GLY A 508 0.25 -24.12 -17.11
C GLY A 508 0.16 -23.62 -18.56
N ILE A 509 0.83 -22.52 -18.93
CA ILE A 509 0.85 -22.04 -20.32
C ILE A 509 1.89 -22.80 -21.15
N ALA A 510 1.45 -23.37 -22.27
CA ALA A 510 2.33 -24.10 -23.19
C ALA A 510 3.45 -23.21 -23.78
N ARG A 511 4.67 -23.75 -23.89
CA ARG A 511 5.80 -23.05 -24.52
C ARG A 511 5.47 -22.72 -25.98
N GLY A 512 5.70 -21.47 -26.36
CA GLY A 512 5.35 -20.95 -27.68
C GLY A 512 3.92 -20.38 -27.79
N THR A 513 3.15 -20.32 -26.70
CA THR A 513 1.93 -19.51 -26.66
C THR A 513 2.28 -18.03 -26.76
N ILE A 514 3.20 -17.54 -25.91
CA ILE A 514 3.69 -16.17 -25.95
C ILE A 514 4.56 -15.97 -27.19
N ARG A 515 4.33 -14.87 -27.90
CA ARG A 515 5.06 -14.49 -29.13
C ARG A 515 5.80 -13.17 -29.00
N ARG A 516 5.31 -12.26 -28.16
CA ARG A 516 5.88 -10.93 -27.96
C ARG A 516 5.55 -10.41 -26.57
N LEU A 517 6.43 -9.58 -26.02
CA LEU A 517 6.13 -8.73 -24.88
C LEU A 517 5.64 -7.38 -25.40
N ARG A 518 4.55 -6.85 -24.84
CA ARG A 518 4.19 -5.42 -24.91
C ARG A 518 4.90 -4.70 -23.77
N VAL A 519 5.58 -3.59 -24.07
CA VAL A 519 6.18 -2.72 -23.05
C VAL A 519 5.32 -1.47 -22.93
N VAL A 520 4.88 -1.19 -21.72
CA VAL A 520 3.97 -0.07 -21.42
C VAL A 520 4.60 0.80 -20.35
N ALA A 521 4.75 2.08 -20.62
CA ALA A 521 5.14 3.09 -19.64
C ALA A 521 3.91 3.60 -18.88
N LEU A 522 4.13 3.96 -17.61
CA LEU A 522 3.18 4.68 -16.77
C LEU A 522 3.56 6.17 -16.75
N GLU A 523 2.58 7.05 -16.81
CA GLU A 523 2.77 8.47 -16.53
C GLU A 523 1.90 8.85 -15.33
N TYR A 524 2.48 9.53 -14.32
CA TYR A 524 1.84 9.79 -13.04
C TYR A 524 1.32 11.22 -12.89
N ARG A 525 0.13 11.37 -12.26
CA ARG A 525 -0.61 12.62 -12.08
C ARG A 525 0.20 13.70 -11.33
N ALA A 526 0.12 14.95 -11.76
CA ALA A 526 0.84 16.08 -11.15
C ALA A 526 0.01 16.83 -10.09
N ALA A 527 -1.30 16.92 -10.31
CA ALA A 527 -2.25 17.54 -9.39
C ALA A 527 -3.55 16.74 -9.30
N GLY A 528 -4.27 16.93 -8.21
CA GLY A 528 -5.63 16.44 -8.01
C GLY A 528 -6.65 17.40 -8.64
N VAL A 529 -7.51 16.90 -9.52
CA VAL A 529 -8.52 17.66 -10.28
C VAL A 529 -9.74 16.76 -10.56
N GLY A 530 -10.82 16.93 -9.78
CA GLY A 530 -12.01 16.08 -9.86
C GLY A 530 -11.76 14.62 -9.40
N SER A 531 -12.83 13.86 -9.19
CA SER A 531 -12.74 12.45 -8.80
C SER A 531 -13.82 11.55 -9.39
N ASN A 532 -13.54 10.26 -9.44
CA ASN A 532 -14.56 9.22 -9.42
C ASN A 532 -14.13 8.14 -8.40
N ASN A 533 -14.76 6.96 -8.42
CA ASN A 533 -14.49 5.91 -7.46
C ASN A 533 -14.22 4.55 -8.14
N ASN A 534 -13.25 3.81 -7.59
CA ASN A 534 -12.87 2.45 -7.97
C ASN A 534 -13.21 1.47 -6.82
N SER A 535 -13.76 0.30 -7.13
CA SER A 535 -14.16 -0.70 -6.10
C SER A 535 -13.95 -2.16 -6.53
N GLY A 536 -13.55 -3.03 -5.57
CA GLY A 536 -13.26 -4.43 -5.86
C GLY A 536 -12.74 -5.25 -4.67
N PRO A 537 -12.22 -6.47 -4.91
CA PRO A 537 -11.82 -7.40 -3.85
C PRO A 537 -10.78 -6.89 -2.84
N ALA A 538 -9.94 -5.92 -3.22
CA ALA A 538 -8.92 -5.33 -2.35
C ALA A 538 -9.37 -4.03 -1.65
N GLY A 539 -10.65 -3.64 -1.81
CA GLY A 539 -11.25 -2.46 -1.19
C GLY A 539 -11.86 -1.50 -2.20
N SER A 540 -12.10 -0.28 -1.73
CA SER A 540 -12.55 0.85 -2.55
C SER A 540 -11.65 2.06 -2.31
N ALA A 541 -11.65 3.00 -3.25
CA ALA A 541 -11.07 4.32 -3.07
C ALA A 541 -11.64 5.30 -4.11
N LEU A 542 -11.53 6.60 -3.81
CA LEU A 542 -11.61 7.63 -4.83
C LEU A 542 -10.44 7.50 -5.81
N VAL A 543 -10.55 8.17 -6.94
CA VAL A 543 -9.49 8.33 -7.93
C VAL A 543 -9.34 9.81 -8.22
N SER A 544 -8.20 10.42 -7.88
CA SER A 544 -7.93 11.83 -8.17
C SER A 544 -7.57 12.00 -9.65
N THR A 545 -8.16 12.99 -10.35
CA THR A 545 -7.83 13.29 -11.76
C THR A 545 -8.08 12.11 -12.73
N PRO A 546 -9.18 11.34 -12.58
CA PRO A 546 -9.33 9.97 -13.09
C PRO A 546 -9.25 9.88 -14.61
N VAL A 547 -8.49 8.92 -15.15
CA VAL A 547 -8.29 8.73 -16.61
C VAL A 547 -9.10 7.57 -17.20
N SER A 548 -9.92 6.93 -16.38
CA SER A 548 -10.84 5.85 -16.73
C SER A 548 -12.06 5.84 -15.79
N ILE A 549 -13.06 5.01 -16.07
CA ILE A 549 -14.14 4.67 -15.12
C ILE A 549 -13.98 3.20 -14.74
N GLN A 550 -13.71 2.89 -13.46
CA GLN A 550 -13.50 1.51 -12.96
C GLN A 550 -12.41 0.71 -13.71
N GLY A 551 -11.49 1.43 -14.36
CA GLY A 551 -10.34 0.94 -15.14
C GLY A 551 -9.02 1.42 -14.56
N THR A 552 -7.98 1.56 -15.40
CA THR A 552 -6.63 1.95 -14.99
C THR A 552 -6.59 3.17 -14.07
N TRP A 553 -5.72 3.10 -13.05
CA TRP A 553 -5.33 4.23 -12.21
C TRP A 553 -4.68 5.36 -13.03
N ASP A 554 -3.69 5.01 -13.86
CA ASP A 554 -2.75 5.93 -14.52
C ASP A 554 -2.91 5.99 -16.04
N VAL A 555 -2.29 7.01 -16.65
CA VAL A 555 -2.10 7.09 -18.10
C VAL A 555 -1.16 5.97 -18.54
N LYS A 556 -1.60 5.19 -19.52
CA LYS A 556 -0.86 4.05 -20.09
C LYS A 556 -0.28 4.42 -21.46
N ARG A 557 1.03 4.30 -21.64
CA ARG A 557 1.71 4.59 -22.92
C ARG A 557 2.40 3.35 -23.49
N VAL A 558 1.90 2.85 -24.61
CA VAL A 558 2.49 1.68 -25.29
C VAL A 558 3.79 2.12 -25.99
N LEU A 559 4.94 1.70 -25.46
CA LEU A 559 6.25 2.01 -26.06
C LEU A 559 6.50 1.16 -27.31
N GLY A 560 5.94 -0.05 -27.34
CA GLY A 560 6.06 -0.97 -28.47
C GLY A 560 5.98 -2.43 -28.03
N THR A 561 6.47 -3.31 -28.90
CA THR A 561 6.58 -4.74 -28.63
C THR A 561 7.98 -5.29 -28.98
N THR A 562 8.37 -6.40 -28.36
CA THR A 562 9.62 -7.12 -28.64
C THR A 562 9.33 -8.62 -28.76
N PRO A 563 9.97 -9.36 -29.69
CA PRO A 563 9.74 -10.80 -29.85
C PRO A 563 10.20 -11.58 -28.61
N VAL A 564 9.48 -12.67 -28.33
CA VAL A 564 9.93 -13.73 -27.42
C VAL A 564 10.45 -14.88 -28.28
N TYR A 565 11.69 -15.30 -28.04
CA TYR A 565 12.33 -16.37 -28.82
C TYR A 565 11.74 -17.76 -28.48
N ALA A 566 12.03 -18.77 -29.30
CA ALA A 566 11.45 -20.11 -29.12
C ALA A 566 11.87 -20.80 -27.79
N ASP A 567 13.01 -20.39 -27.22
CA ASP A 567 13.46 -20.80 -25.89
C ASP A 567 12.86 -19.97 -24.74
N GLY A 568 11.91 -19.08 -25.03
CA GLY A 568 11.23 -18.23 -24.04
C GLY A 568 12.02 -16.98 -23.63
N SER A 569 13.21 -16.76 -24.18
CA SER A 569 14.05 -15.61 -23.84
C SER A 569 13.61 -14.32 -24.55
N ALA A 570 14.00 -13.17 -24.00
CA ALA A 570 13.91 -11.86 -24.64
C ALA A 570 15.06 -10.94 -24.16
N CYS A 571 15.55 -10.04 -25.02
CA CYS A 571 16.54 -9.02 -24.66
C CYS A 571 16.28 -7.76 -25.46
N PHE A 572 16.06 -6.63 -24.78
CA PHE A 572 15.57 -5.42 -25.43
C PHE A 572 15.97 -4.14 -24.70
N VAL A 573 15.99 -3.04 -25.46
CA VAL A 573 16.27 -1.69 -24.97
C VAL A 573 14.97 -1.01 -24.54
N VAL A 574 15.02 -0.29 -23.43
CA VAL A 574 13.90 0.49 -22.87
C VAL A 574 14.39 1.89 -22.47
N PRO A 575 13.54 2.93 -22.43
CA PRO A 575 13.92 4.22 -21.86
C PRO A 575 14.28 4.05 -20.37
N ALA A 576 15.35 4.71 -19.95
CA ALA A 576 15.67 4.85 -18.53
C ALA A 576 14.69 5.83 -17.86
N ARG A 577 14.68 5.85 -16.52
CA ARG A 577 13.97 6.87 -15.71
C ARG A 577 12.46 6.93 -15.97
N THR A 578 11.94 5.86 -16.58
CA THR A 578 10.55 5.70 -17.01
C THR A 578 10.03 4.43 -16.32
N PRO A 579 8.97 4.51 -15.50
CA PRO A 579 8.34 3.33 -14.92
C PRO A 579 7.64 2.54 -16.02
N ILE A 580 8.05 1.28 -16.20
CA ILE A 580 7.52 0.38 -17.23
C ILE A 580 7.01 -0.93 -16.62
N TYR A 581 6.00 -1.50 -17.27
CA TYR A 581 5.54 -2.86 -17.01
C TYR A 581 5.37 -3.63 -18.32
N PHE A 582 5.20 -4.95 -18.20
CA PHE A 582 5.18 -5.89 -19.32
C PHE A 582 3.86 -6.65 -19.40
N GLN A 583 3.41 -6.91 -20.63
CA GLN A 583 2.32 -7.86 -20.90
C GLN A 583 2.82 -8.95 -21.86
N ALA A 584 2.65 -10.20 -21.47
CA ALA A 584 3.00 -11.35 -22.30
C ALA A 584 1.86 -11.62 -23.29
N LEU A 585 2.09 -11.39 -24.60
CA LEU A 585 1.04 -11.50 -25.62
C LEU A 585 1.12 -12.82 -26.40
N ASP A 586 -0.04 -13.39 -26.69
CA ASP A 586 -0.17 -14.56 -27.56
C ASP A 586 -0.12 -14.21 -29.07
N ARG A 587 -0.40 -15.21 -29.92
CA ARG A 587 -0.44 -15.06 -31.39
C ARG A 587 -1.52 -14.12 -31.92
N LYS A 588 -2.57 -13.80 -31.14
CA LYS A 588 -3.61 -12.81 -31.49
C LYS A 588 -3.24 -11.39 -31.01
N GLY A 589 -2.24 -11.26 -30.13
CA GLY A 589 -1.90 -9.99 -29.49
C GLY A 589 -2.66 -9.70 -28.19
N HIS A 590 -3.40 -10.70 -27.67
CA HIS A 590 -4.09 -10.59 -26.39
C HIS A 590 -3.12 -10.84 -25.22
N ALA A 591 -3.28 -10.11 -24.12
CA ALA A 591 -2.53 -10.36 -22.90
C ALA A 591 -2.89 -11.73 -22.29
N VAL A 592 -1.85 -12.56 -22.11
CA VAL A 592 -1.89 -13.84 -21.38
C VAL A 592 -1.58 -13.62 -19.91
N GLN A 593 -0.65 -12.71 -19.61
CA GLN A 593 -0.29 -12.29 -18.25
C GLN A 593 0.17 -10.82 -18.27
N THR A 594 -0.13 -10.09 -17.20
CA THR A 594 0.24 -8.69 -16.99
C THR A 594 1.06 -8.55 -15.71
N MET A 595 2.21 -7.87 -15.78
CA MET A 595 2.96 -7.47 -14.59
C MET A 595 2.19 -6.37 -13.82
N ARG A 596 1.64 -6.71 -12.65
CA ARG A 596 0.82 -5.81 -11.81
C ARG A 596 1.69 -5.05 -10.80
N SER A 597 2.71 -4.40 -11.33
CA SER A 597 3.79 -3.64 -10.69
C SER A 597 4.60 -2.95 -11.82
N TRP A 598 5.50 -2.02 -11.52
CA TRP A 598 6.46 -1.47 -12.50
C TRP A 598 7.92 -1.67 -12.08
N THR A 599 8.81 -1.71 -13.07
CA THR A 599 10.26 -1.58 -12.91
C THR A 599 10.74 -0.27 -13.55
N THR A 600 11.82 0.29 -13.04
CA THR A 600 12.48 1.48 -13.60
C THR A 600 13.98 1.20 -13.66
N LEU A 601 14.60 1.48 -14.80
CA LEU A 601 16.05 1.37 -15.00
C LEU A 601 16.70 2.76 -14.91
N GLN A 602 17.89 2.85 -14.32
CA GLN A 602 18.74 4.02 -14.44
C GLN A 602 19.49 4.05 -15.79
N PRO A 603 20.01 5.21 -16.23
CA PRO A 603 20.79 5.33 -17.47
C PRO A 603 21.96 4.32 -17.58
N GLY A 604 21.99 3.56 -18.66
CA GLY A 604 23.00 2.52 -18.92
C GLY A 604 22.82 1.21 -18.13
N GLU A 605 21.80 1.11 -17.28
CA GLU A 605 21.54 -0.09 -16.47
C GLU A 605 21.19 -1.32 -17.31
N ARG A 606 21.55 -2.50 -16.79
CA ARG A 606 21.16 -3.80 -17.36
C ARG A 606 20.47 -4.63 -16.28
N VAL A 607 19.15 -4.80 -16.38
CA VAL A 607 18.37 -5.64 -15.47
C VAL A 607 18.16 -7.03 -16.06
N SER A 608 18.17 -8.06 -15.20
CA SER A 608 17.95 -9.45 -15.58
C SER A 608 16.87 -10.07 -14.70
N CYS A 609 15.89 -10.72 -15.32
CA CYS A 609 14.95 -11.63 -14.64
C CYS A 609 15.12 -13.06 -15.18
N VAL A 610 14.85 -14.04 -14.31
CA VAL A 610 14.94 -15.46 -14.69
C VAL A 610 13.70 -15.86 -15.49
N GLY A 611 12.52 -15.44 -15.04
CA GLY A 611 11.25 -15.73 -15.71
C GLY A 611 10.13 -14.78 -15.30
N CYS A 612 8.91 -15.31 -15.25
CA CYS A 612 7.71 -14.57 -14.89
C CYS A 612 7.38 -14.75 -13.40
N HIS A 613 7.71 -13.73 -12.60
CA HIS A 613 7.54 -13.71 -11.13
C HIS A 613 8.24 -14.88 -10.40
N GLU A 614 9.48 -15.24 -10.78
CA GLU A 614 10.22 -16.29 -10.07
C GLU A 614 10.45 -15.95 -8.58
N SER A 615 10.61 -16.99 -7.75
CA SER A 615 11.10 -16.80 -6.39
C SER A 615 12.53 -16.25 -6.43
N LYS A 616 12.77 -15.13 -5.74
CA LYS A 616 14.10 -14.51 -5.61
C LYS A 616 15.09 -15.34 -4.74
N ASN A 617 14.69 -16.54 -4.32
CA ASN A 617 15.54 -17.53 -3.66
C ASN A 617 15.90 -18.69 -4.63
N THR A 618 15.38 -18.70 -5.85
CA THR A 618 15.69 -19.68 -6.90
C THR A 618 16.91 -19.22 -7.71
N ALA A 619 17.86 -20.12 -7.96
CA ALA A 619 18.99 -19.86 -8.85
C ALA A 619 18.56 -19.87 -10.33
N PRO A 620 19.18 -19.06 -11.21
CA PRO A 620 18.93 -19.11 -12.65
C PRO A 620 19.18 -20.52 -13.23
N PRO A 621 18.33 -21.03 -14.15
CA PRO A 621 18.55 -22.32 -14.80
C PRO A 621 19.92 -22.40 -15.49
N ALA A 622 20.65 -23.48 -15.20
CA ALA A 622 21.91 -23.78 -15.88
C ALA A 622 21.65 -24.24 -17.32
N GLY A 623 22.40 -23.72 -18.27
CA GLY A 623 22.26 -24.06 -19.69
C GLY A 623 23.22 -23.29 -20.59
N ALA A 624 23.12 -23.51 -21.90
CA ALA A 624 23.79 -22.67 -22.89
C ALA A 624 23.17 -21.26 -22.92
N ALA A 625 23.90 -20.29 -23.49
CA ALA A 625 23.35 -18.96 -23.76
C ALA A 625 21.99 -19.03 -24.49
N SER A 626 21.07 -18.15 -24.15
CA SER A 626 19.75 -18.07 -24.81
C SER A 626 19.84 -17.46 -26.21
N GLN A 627 18.79 -17.61 -27.01
CA GLN A 627 18.66 -16.98 -28.32
C GLN A 627 18.72 -15.45 -28.20
N ALA A 628 18.03 -14.87 -27.23
CA ALA A 628 18.10 -13.44 -26.96
C ALA A 628 19.50 -12.98 -26.53
N MET A 629 20.21 -13.76 -25.72
CA MET A 629 21.59 -13.45 -25.31
C MET A 629 22.56 -13.49 -26.51
N ARG A 630 22.37 -14.41 -27.47
CA ARG A 630 23.13 -14.46 -28.73
C ARG A 630 22.79 -13.32 -29.69
N ALA A 631 21.52 -12.92 -29.76
CA ALA A 631 21.06 -11.83 -30.63
C ALA A 631 21.41 -10.44 -30.09
N GLY A 632 21.60 -10.31 -28.78
CA GLY A 632 21.80 -9.04 -28.09
C GLY A 632 20.51 -8.22 -27.92
N PRO A 633 20.59 -7.03 -27.30
CA PRO A 633 19.43 -6.19 -27.04
C PRO A 633 18.82 -5.67 -28.34
N GLN A 634 17.53 -5.96 -28.56
CA GLN A 634 16.76 -5.46 -29.70
C GLN A 634 16.09 -4.11 -29.36
N PRO A 635 15.91 -3.19 -30.33
CA PRO A 635 14.98 -2.08 -30.16
C PRO A 635 13.53 -2.59 -30.10
N LEU A 636 12.63 -1.82 -29.50
CA LEU A 636 11.20 -2.12 -29.56
C LEU A 636 10.65 -1.86 -30.97
N THR A 637 9.83 -2.78 -31.48
CA THR A 637 8.95 -2.53 -32.63
C THR A 637 7.88 -1.51 -32.19
N PRO A 638 7.81 -0.30 -32.78
CA PRO A 638 6.92 0.75 -32.30
C PRO A 638 5.43 0.37 -32.32
N TRP A 639 4.65 1.00 -31.45
CA TRP A 639 3.19 0.96 -31.50
C TRP A 639 2.69 1.63 -32.80
N GLN A 640 1.68 1.04 -33.45
CA GLN A 640 1.11 1.56 -34.71
C GLN A 640 -0.05 2.53 -34.47
N GLY A 641 0.04 3.33 -33.41
CA GLY A 641 -0.97 4.29 -33.00
C GLY A 641 -0.44 5.71 -32.92
N GLU A 642 -1.07 6.56 -32.11
CA GLU A 642 -0.64 7.94 -31.97
C GLU A 642 0.57 8.12 -31.03
N ALA A 643 1.27 9.25 -31.20
CA ALA A 643 2.39 9.63 -30.36
C ALA A 643 1.91 10.23 -29.02
N GLY A 644 1.72 9.39 -28.01
CA GLY A 644 1.33 9.80 -26.65
C GLY A 644 0.99 8.60 -25.77
N GLY A 645 0.22 8.82 -24.70
CA GLY A 645 -0.51 7.74 -24.04
C GLY A 645 -1.78 7.34 -24.82
N PHE A 646 -2.36 6.21 -24.44
CA PHE A 646 -3.47 5.58 -25.14
C PHE A 646 -4.81 6.30 -24.87
N SER A 647 -5.26 7.14 -25.80
CA SER A 647 -6.59 7.76 -25.76
C SER A 647 -7.64 6.90 -26.46
N PHE A 648 -8.77 6.65 -25.80
CA PHE A 648 -9.92 6.00 -26.42
C PHE A 648 -10.51 6.85 -27.56
N VAL A 649 -10.55 8.18 -27.38
CA VAL A 649 -11.10 9.12 -28.36
C VAL A 649 -10.27 9.15 -29.64
N ARG A 650 -8.98 8.83 -29.57
CA ARG A 650 -8.06 8.88 -30.73
C ARG A 650 -7.74 7.51 -31.33
N GLU A 651 -7.61 6.45 -30.51
CA GLU A 651 -7.32 5.08 -30.99
C GLU A 651 -8.57 4.24 -31.32
N ILE A 652 -9.68 4.44 -30.59
CA ILE A 652 -10.85 3.54 -30.66
C ILE A 652 -12.06 4.20 -31.33
N GLN A 653 -12.39 5.46 -30.98
CA GLN A 653 -13.54 6.14 -31.59
C GLN A 653 -13.51 6.14 -33.13
N PRO A 654 -12.38 6.39 -33.82
CA PRO A 654 -12.34 6.34 -35.28
C PRO A 654 -12.66 4.96 -35.89
N ILE A 655 -12.50 3.88 -35.13
CA ILE A 655 -12.92 2.53 -35.52
C ILE A 655 -14.44 2.43 -35.44
N LEU A 656 -15.04 2.93 -34.35
CA LEU A 656 -16.49 2.95 -34.15
C LEU A 656 -17.20 3.86 -35.16
N ASP A 657 -16.59 5.00 -35.50
CA ASP A 657 -17.10 5.94 -36.50
C ASP A 657 -17.23 5.30 -37.89
N ARG A 658 -16.22 4.52 -38.30
CA ARG A 658 -16.20 3.82 -39.60
C ARG A 658 -17.16 2.63 -39.64
N HIS A 659 -17.22 1.86 -38.55
CA HIS A 659 -17.75 0.48 -38.59
C HIS A 659 -19.02 0.25 -37.76
N CYS A 660 -19.35 1.13 -36.81
CA CYS A 660 -20.38 0.87 -35.79
C CYS A 660 -21.50 1.91 -35.73
N ILE A 661 -21.19 3.22 -35.83
CA ILE A 661 -22.18 4.30 -35.62
C ILE A 661 -23.35 4.22 -36.62
N SER A 662 -23.13 3.75 -37.85
CA SER A 662 -24.19 3.50 -38.84
C SER A 662 -25.36 2.68 -38.28
N CYS A 663 -25.09 1.78 -37.33
CA CYS A 663 -26.12 1.05 -36.58
C CYS A 663 -26.24 1.49 -35.11
N HIS A 664 -25.23 2.12 -34.49
CA HIS A 664 -25.20 2.49 -33.07
C HIS A 664 -25.24 4.02 -32.85
N HIS A 665 -26.42 4.62 -33.02
CA HIS A 665 -26.57 6.08 -33.03
C HIS A 665 -27.84 6.64 -32.37
N ARG A 666 -28.60 5.89 -31.55
CA ARG A 666 -29.70 6.50 -30.78
C ARG A 666 -29.18 7.64 -29.91
N ASP A 667 -29.75 8.83 -30.07
CA ASP A 667 -29.54 10.00 -29.19
C ASP A 667 -30.26 9.86 -27.83
N VAL A 668 -30.69 8.64 -27.48
CA VAL A 668 -31.06 8.26 -26.11
C VAL A 668 -29.78 7.85 -25.40
N PRO A 669 -29.38 8.50 -24.30
CA PRO A 669 -28.20 8.11 -23.53
C PRO A 669 -28.24 6.63 -23.14
N TYR A 670 -27.07 6.00 -23.03
CA TYR A 670 -26.97 4.68 -22.41
C TYR A 670 -27.32 4.81 -20.91
N GLN A 671 -28.61 4.65 -20.59
CA GLN A 671 -29.04 4.35 -19.24
C GLN A 671 -28.52 2.94 -18.89
N PRO A 672 -27.79 2.75 -17.78
CA PRO A 672 -27.44 1.42 -17.32
C PRO A 672 -28.73 0.64 -17.05
N TYR A 673 -28.76 -0.64 -17.45
CA TYR A 673 -29.90 -1.53 -17.19
C TYR A 673 -30.10 -1.70 -15.67
N GLY A 674 -31.01 -0.92 -15.09
CA GLY A 674 -31.31 -0.93 -13.65
C GLY A 674 -32.26 0.19 -13.21
N GLU A 675 -32.18 1.39 -13.79
CA GLU A 675 -33.10 2.49 -13.42
C GLU A 675 -34.52 2.27 -13.97
N ALA A 676 -35.46 1.99 -13.07
CA ALA A 676 -36.88 2.00 -13.35
C ALA A 676 -37.39 3.44 -13.53
N LEU A 677 -38.31 3.65 -14.48
CA LEU A 677 -39.04 4.91 -14.61
C LEU A 677 -39.98 5.10 -13.41
N ALA A 678 -40.31 6.34 -13.07
CA ALA A 678 -41.41 6.59 -12.13
C ALA A 678 -42.74 6.07 -12.71
N PHE A 679 -43.61 5.51 -11.88
CA PHE A 679 -44.95 5.14 -12.31
C PHE A 679 -45.86 6.38 -12.30
N GLU A 680 -46.34 6.78 -13.49
CA GLU A 680 -47.21 7.94 -13.67
C GLU A 680 -48.66 7.50 -13.96
N PRO A 681 -49.53 7.30 -12.94
CA PRO A 681 -50.86 6.72 -13.13
C PRO A 681 -51.80 7.54 -14.03
N GLU A 682 -51.59 8.86 -14.12
CA GLU A 682 -52.33 9.77 -15.02
C GLU A 682 -51.97 9.58 -16.50
N ARG A 683 -50.88 8.85 -16.81
CA ARG A 683 -50.31 8.71 -18.17
C ARG A 683 -50.01 7.27 -18.57
N MET A 684 -49.99 6.34 -17.61
CA MET A 684 -49.67 4.92 -17.81
C MET A 684 -50.82 4.03 -17.35
N ARG A 685 -51.39 3.24 -18.26
CA ARG A 685 -52.55 2.37 -17.97
C ARG A 685 -52.10 1.02 -17.42
N VAL A 686 -52.48 0.67 -16.19
CA VAL A 686 -52.24 -0.68 -15.67
C VAL A 686 -53.04 -1.71 -16.49
N VAL A 687 -52.34 -2.70 -17.05
CA VAL A 687 -52.90 -3.77 -17.91
C VAL A 687 -53.00 -5.08 -17.17
N VAL A 688 -52.03 -5.40 -16.31
CA VAL A 688 -52.10 -6.53 -15.38
C VAL A 688 -51.75 -5.98 -13.99
N PRO A 689 -52.69 -5.97 -13.03
CA PRO A 689 -52.45 -5.33 -11.75
C PRO A 689 -51.49 -6.14 -10.86
N CYS A 690 -50.82 -5.42 -9.96
CA CYS A 690 -50.15 -5.98 -8.79
C CYS A 690 -51.23 -6.31 -7.73
N GLU A 691 -52.04 -5.30 -7.38
CA GLU A 691 -53.11 -5.44 -6.40
C GLU A 691 -54.22 -6.42 -6.83
N GLY A 692 -54.64 -7.27 -5.89
CA GLY A 692 -55.71 -8.26 -6.09
C GLY A 692 -55.30 -9.48 -6.91
N ALA A 693 -54.10 -9.49 -7.49
CA ALA A 693 -53.58 -10.65 -8.19
C ALA A 693 -53.25 -11.79 -7.23
N VAL A 694 -53.60 -13.02 -7.61
CA VAL A 694 -53.13 -14.24 -6.96
C VAL A 694 -51.98 -14.82 -7.80
N TRP A 695 -50.90 -15.16 -7.13
CA TRP A 695 -49.74 -15.84 -7.71
C TRP A 695 -49.64 -17.27 -7.16
N ARG A 696 -49.07 -18.17 -7.96
CA ARG A 696 -48.45 -19.41 -7.48
C ARG A 696 -47.00 -19.12 -7.11
N TYR A 697 -46.49 -19.71 -6.03
CA TYR A 697 -45.12 -19.47 -5.58
C TYR A 697 -44.44 -20.66 -4.89
N THR A 698 -43.11 -20.67 -4.96
CA THR A 698 -42.22 -21.53 -4.16
C THR A 698 -41.07 -20.72 -3.59
N THR A 699 -40.57 -21.13 -2.42
CA THR A 699 -39.33 -20.64 -1.78
C THR A 699 -38.19 -21.65 -1.86
N GLU A 700 -38.45 -22.83 -2.43
CA GLU A 700 -37.45 -23.86 -2.76
C GLU A 700 -37.13 -23.81 -4.26
N PRO A 701 -35.86 -23.98 -4.69
CA PRO A 701 -35.46 -23.90 -6.09
C PRO A 701 -36.24 -24.88 -7.00
N PRO A 702 -36.98 -24.38 -8.01
CA PRO A 702 -37.72 -25.23 -8.94
C PRO A 702 -36.82 -25.78 -10.07
N ALA A 703 -37.39 -26.63 -10.92
CA ALA A 703 -36.69 -27.17 -12.10
C ALA A 703 -36.28 -26.04 -13.08
N SER A 704 -35.22 -26.27 -13.86
CA SER A 704 -34.56 -25.24 -14.69
C SER A 704 -35.40 -24.69 -15.86
N ASP A 705 -36.63 -25.15 -16.03
CA ASP A 705 -37.62 -24.78 -17.04
C ASP A 705 -38.90 -24.14 -16.43
N TRP A 706 -38.92 -23.88 -15.12
CA TRP A 706 -40.08 -23.32 -14.38
C TRP A 706 -40.75 -22.09 -15.01
N MET A 707 -40.01 -21.28 -15.77
CA MET A 707 -40.47 -20.05 -16.39
C MET A 707 -41.17 -20.25 -17.74
N GLN A 708 -41.18 -21.48 -18.29
CA GLN A 708 -41.88 -21.82 -19.54
C GLN A 708 -43.41 -21.77 -19.38
N PRO A 709 -44.19 -21.58 -20.47
CA PRO A 709 -45.65 -21.46 -20.38
C PRO A 709 -46.37 -22.73 -19.91
N ASP A 710 -45.77 -23.89 -20.18
CA ASP A 710 -46.33 -25.24 -20.04
C ASP A 710 -45.79 -26.01 -18.82
N PHE A 711 -44.87 -25.42 -18.04
CA PHE A 711 -44.42 -25.98 -16.77
C PHE A 711 -45.59 -26.06 -15.75
N ASP A 712 -45.69 -27.20 -15.08
CA ASP A 712 -46.72 -27.49 -14.07
C ASP A 712 -46.32 -26.99 -12.68
N ASP A 713 -47.02 -25.96 -12.21
CA ASP A 713 -46.92 -25.40 -10.87
C ASP A 713 -48.13 -25.73 -9.98
N ALA A 714 -48.92 -26.76 -10.30
CA ALA A 714 -50.08 -27.15 -9.48
C ALA A 714 -49.72 -27.54 -8.04
N GLY A 715 -48.46 -27.93 -7.78
CA GLY A 715 -47.92 -28.18 -6.44
C GLY A 715 -47.34 -26.95 -5.72
N TRP A 716 -47.34 -25.77 -6.33
CA TRP A 716 -46.84 -24.53 -5.71
C TRP A 716 -47.89 -23.93 -4.76
N GLN A 717 -47.42 -23.18 -3.76
CA GLN A 717 -48.29 -22.45 -2.83
C GLN A 717 -49.02 -21.31 -3.57
N MET A 718 -50.13 -20.81 -3.02
CA MET A 718 -50.87 -19.69 -3.62
C MET A 718 -51.03 -18.53 -2.63
N GLY A 719 -50.85 -17.31 -3.10
CA GLY A 719 -50.93 -16.10 -2.28
C GLY A 719 -51.17 -14.81 -3.08
N PRO A 720 -51.76 -13.77 -2.49
CA PRO A 720 -51.90 -12.45 -3.13
C PRO A 720 -50.55 -11.75 -3.37
N GLY A 721 -50.49 -10.93 -4.41
CA GLY A 721 -49.35 -10.03 -4.71
C GLY A 721 -49.00 -9.10 -3.53
N GLY A 722 -47.70 -8.80 -3.40
CA GLY A 722 -47.12 -8.13 -2.24
C GLY A 722 -46.48 -9.14 -1.30
N PHE A 723 -45.41 -9.80 -1.76
CA PHE A 723 -44.66 -10.80 -1.00
C PHE A 723 -43.54 -10.12 -0.20
N GLY A 724 -43.43 -10.35 1.11
CA GLY A 724 -42.30 -9.80 1.87
C GLY A 724 -42.43 -9.79 3.39
N VAL A 725 -41.67 -8.91 4.04
CA VAL A 725 -41.62 -8.73 5.50
C VAL A 725 -42.29 -7.42 5.92
N ALA A 726 -43.17 -7.50 6.93
CA ALA A 726 -43.85 -6.35 7.50
C ALA A 726 -42.85 -5.38 8.15
N GLY A 727 -42.90 -4.11 7.76
CA GLY A 727 -41.95 -3.07 8.18
C GLY A 727 -40.97 -2.64 7.09
N THR A 728 -40.88 -3.34 5.95
CA THR A 728 -40.13 -2.90 4.78
C THR A 728 -40.67 -1.54 4.28
N PRO A 729 -39.84 -0.51 4.04
CA PRO A 729 -40.33 0.84 3.69
C PRO A 729 -41.19 0.85 2.43
N GLY A 730 -42.39 1.44 2.53
CA GLY A 730 -43.36 1.56 1.43
C GLY A 730 -44.02 0.25 0.98
N ALA A 731 -43.65 -0.90 1.57
CA ALA A 731 -44.18 -2.20 1.20
C ALA A 731 -45.63 -2.41 1.71
N VAL A 732 -46.50 -2.93 0.84
CA VAL A 732 -47.85 -3.38 1.21
C VAL A 732 -47.85 -4.91 1.17
N VAL A 733 -47.36 -5.52 2.24
CA VAL A 733 -47.25 -6.99 2.36
C VAL A 733 -48.63 -7.62 2.52
N LYS A 734 -48.98 -8.54 1.62
CA LYS A 734 -50.22 -9.34 1.64
C LYS A 734 -49.92 -10.85 1.71
N THR A 735 -48.73 -11.29 1.30
CA THR A 735 -48.21 -12.63 1.56
C THR A 735 -46.86 -12.55 2.30
N PRO A 736 -46.70 -13.16 3.49
CA PRO A 736 -45.41 -13.20 4.17
C PRO A 736 -44.36 -14.01 3.38
N TRP A 737 -43.16 -13.45 3.20
CA TRP A 737 -42.00 -14.13 2.62
C TRP A 737 -40.73 -13.73 3.38
N GLN A 738 -39.91 -14.72 3.76
CA GLN A 738 -38.75 -14.58 4.68
C GLN A 738 -37.53 -15.46 4.29
N THR A 739 -37.51 -16.05 3.10
CA THR A 739 -36.38 -16.87 2.60
C THR A 739 -35.47 -16.05 1.69
N PRO A 740 -34.21 -16.47 1.42
CA PRO A 740 -33.32 -15.73 0.52
C PRO A 740 -33.87 -15.60 -0.91
N GLU A 741 -34.63 -16.58 -1.40
CA GLU A 741 -35.16 -16.60 -2.77
C GLU A 741 -36.67 -16.93 -2.79
N ILE A 742 -37.36 -16.42 -3.82
CA ILE A 742 -38.75 -16.76 -4.16
C ILE A 742 -38.95 -16.77 -5.67
N TRP A 743 -39.72 -17.76 -6.12
CA TRP A 743 -40.17 -17.90 -7.51
C TRP A 743 -41.69 -17.73 -7.56
N LEU A 744 -42.19 -16.85 -8.42
CA LEU A 744 -43.61 -16.56 -8.63
C LEU A 744 -44.03 -16.91 -10.06
N ARG A 745 -45.23 -17.47 -10.24
CA ARG A 745 -45.88 -17.69 -11.55
C ARG A 745 -47.35 -17.28 -11.53
N ARG A 746 -47.83 -16.70 -12.64
CA ARG A 746 -49.26 -16.56 -12.95
C ARG A 746 -49.51 -16.46 -14.45
N THR A 747 -50.68 -16.87 -14.89
CA THR A 747 -51.19 -16.59 -16.24
C THR A 747 -52.05 -15.33 -16.25
N PHE A 748 -51.96 -14.53 -17.30
CA PHE A 748 -52.81 -13.37 -17.55
C PHE A 748 -53.26 -13.32 -19.01
N THR A 749 -54.41 -12.70 -19.29
CA THR A 749 -54.89 -12.45 -20.65
C THR A 749 -54.51 -11.03 -21.05
N LEU A 750 -53.77 -10.86 -22.15
CA LEU A 750 -53.45 -9.53 -22.67
C LEU A 750 -54.65 -8.96 -23.48
N PRO A 751 -55.13 -7.73 -23.18
CA PRO A 751 -56.18 -7.08 -23.97
C PRO A 751 -55.78 -6.89 -25.45
N SER A 752 -56.77 -6.94 -26.35
CA SER A 752 -56.53 -6.96 -27.80
C SER A 752 -56.08 -5.62 -28.37
N ASP A 753 -56.42 -4.51 -27.71
CA ASP A 753 -56.04 -3.14 -28.01
C ASP A 753 -54.60 -2.80 -27.59
N VAL A 754 -54.07 -3.48 -26.57
CA VAL A 754 -52.69 -3.27 -26.10
C VAL A 754 -51.68 -3.74 -27.16
N ARG A 755 -50.61 -2.95 -27.34
CA ARG A 755 -49.46 -3.31 -28.17
C ARG A 755 -48.40 -3.96 -27.27
N PRO A 756 -47.94 -5.19 -27.53
CA PRO A 756 -46.89 -5.82 -26.72
C PRO A 756 -45.62 -4.98 -26.55
N ALA A 757 -45.27 -4.16 -27.55
CA ALA A 757 -44.13 -3.25 -27.51
C ALA A 757 -44.34 -1.96 -26.69
N SER A 758 -45.58 -1.62 -26.28
CA SER A 758 -45.85 -0.46 -25.42
C SER A 758 -45.93 -0.79 -23.93
N LEU A 759 -45.56 -2.00 -23.52
CA LEU A 759 -45.62 -2.43 -22.13
C LEU A 759 -44.31 -2.21 -21.36
N GLY A 760 -44.45 -1.98 -20.05
CA GLY A 760 -43.39 -2.12 -19.05
C GLY A 760 -43.88 -2.95 -17.86
N PHE A 761 -42.94 -3.40 -17.02
CA PHE A 761 -43.26 -4.06 -15.75
C PHE A 761 -43.38 -3.03 -14.64
N LEU A 762 -44.58 -2.90 -14.08
CA LEU A 762 -44.79 -2.16 -12.83
C LEU A 762 -44.24 -3.03 -11.69
N VAL A 763 -43.23 -2.56 -10.96
CA VAL A 763 -42.52 -3.37 -9.96
C VAL A 763 -42.14 -2.57 -8.72
N HIS A 764 -42.24 -3.23 -7.57
CA HIS A 764 -41.59 -2.82 -6.33
C HIS A 764 -40.83 -4.06 -5.84
N HIS A 765 -39.50 -3.96 -5.75
CA HIS A 765 -38.60 -5.05 -5.39
C HIS A 765 -37.56 -4.59 -4.38
N ASP A 766 -37.12 -5.52 -3.53
CA ASP A 766 -36.02 -5.37 -2.59
C ASP A 766 -34.94 -6.40 -2.99
N GLU A 767 -33.75 -5.92 -3.33
CA GLU A 767 -32.65 -6.67 -3.99
C GLU A 767 -33.00 -7.25 -5.39
N ASP A 768 -32.23 -8.25 -5.85
CA ASP A 768 -32.16 -8.69 -7.25
C ASP A 768 -33.46 -9.32 -7.75
N VAL A 769 -33.96 -8.86 -8.90
CA VAL A 769 -35.17 -9.40 -9.55
C VAL A 769 -34.93 -9.75 -11.02
N GLU A 770 -35.42 -10.93 -11.44
CA GLU A 770 -35.50 -11.35 -12.85
C GLU A 770 -36.96 -11.65 -13.22
N ILE A 771 -37.44 -11.06 -14.31
CA ILE A 771 -38.84 -11.17 -14.77
C ILE A 771 -38.86 -11.81 -16.16
N TYR A 772 -39.69 -12.84 -16.32
CA TYR A 772 -39.81 -13.68 -17.51
C TYR A 772 -41.24 -13.65 -18.06
N VAL A 773 -41.37 -13.69 -19.38
CA VAL A 773 -42.63 -13.78 -20.12
C VAL A 773 -42.56 -14.97 -21.06
N ASN A 774 -43.47 -15.94 -20.90
CA ASN A 774 -43.58 -17.12 -21.75
C ASN A 774 -42.22 -17.80 -22.03
N GLY A 775 -41.44 -18.10 -20.98
CA GLY A 775 -40.10 -18.70 -21.09
C GLY A 775 -38.94 -17.72 -21.31
N MET A 776 -39.20 -16.53 -21.83
CA MET A 776 -38.16 -15.55 -22.19
C MET A 776 -37.89 -14.58 -21.05
N LEU A 777 -36.62 -14.42 -20.64
CA LEU A 777 -36.22 -13.34 -19.75
C LEU A 777 -36.53 -11.99 -20.41
N ALA A 778 -37.28 -11.17 -19.69
CA ALA A 778 -37.97 -10.00 -20.22
C ALA A 778 -37.61 -8.70 -19.49
N ALA A 779 -37.16 -8.76 -18.23
CA ALA A 779 -36.46 -7.68 -17.53
C ALA A 779 -35.58 -8.24 -16.39
N ARG A 780 -34.62 -7.43 -15.92
CA ARG A 780 -33.90 -7.65 -14.65
C ARG A 780 -33.62 -6.31 -13.96
N ALA A 781 -33.47 -6.31 -12.64
CA ALA A 781 -32.92 -5.20 -11.86
C ALA A 781 -32.14 -5.74 -10.63
N ALA A 782 -31.36 -4.86 -10.00
CA ALA A 782 -30.50 -5.18 -8.86
C ALA A 782 -30.56 -4.02 -7.85
N GLY A 783 -30.32 -4.32 -6.57
CA GLY A 783 -30.61 -3.39 -5.47
C GLY A 783 -32.12 -3.19 -5.25
N TYR A 784 -32.50 -2.32 -4.31
CA TYR A 784 -33.89 -2.17 -3.87
C TYR A 784 -34.57 -0.87 -4.36
N ARG A 785 -35.90 -0.87 -4.30
CA ARG A 785 -36.76 0.34 -4.37
C ARG A 785 -37.73 0.34 -3.19
N VAL A 786 -38.25 1.53 -2.82
CA VAL A 786 -39.19 1.73 -1.70
C VAL A 786 -40.60 2.15 -2.16
N ASP A 787 -40.83 2.15 -3.48
CA ASP A 787 -42.11 2.44 -4.12
C ASP A 787 -42.23 1.66 -5.44
N TYR A 788 -43.36 1.82 -6.14
CA TYR A 788 -43.57 1.23 -7.46
C TYR A 788 -42.92 2.05 -8.57
N GLY A 789 -42.04 1.41 -9.33
CA GLY A 789 -41.43 1.95 -10.55
C GLY A 789 -41.75 1.07 -11.76
N VAL A 790 -41.30 1.49 -12.93
CA VAL A 790 -41.56 0.78 -14.20
C VAL A 790 -40.25 0.37 -14.87
N LEU A 791 -39.94 -0.93 -14.86
CA LEU A 791 -38.87 -1.50 -15.67
C LEU A 791 -39.34 -1.65 -17.12
N ARG A 792 -38.47 -1.29 -18.07
CA ARG A 792 -38.75 -1.46 -19.50
C ARG A 792 -38.74 -2.95 -19.88
N LEU A 793 -39.70 -3.35 -20.70
CA LEU A 793 -39.80 -4.69 -21.28
C LEU A 793 -38.75 -4.86 -22.40
N ASP A 794 -37.94 -5.92 -22.33
CA ASP A 794 -37.01 -6.27 -23.42
C ASP A 794 -37.80 -6.62 -24.69
N PRO A 795 -37.37 -6.19 -25.91
CA PRO A 795 -38.04 -6.50 -27.16
C PRO A 795 -38.29 -8.01 -27.41
N LYS A 796 -37.46 -8.91 -26.86
CA LYS A 796 -37.68 -10.36 -26.94
C LYS A 796 -38.82 -10.81 -26.01
N GLY A 797 -38.93 -10.22 -24.82
CA GLY A 797 -40.08 -10.40 -23.93
C GLY A 797 -41.37 -9.86 -24.56
N ALA A 798 -41.30 -8.68 -25.20
CA ALA A 798 -42.42 -8.12 -25.97
C ALA A 798 -42.84 -9.00 -27.15
N ALA A 799 -41.89 -9.63 -27.85
CA ALA A 799 -42.18 -10.60 -28.90
C ALA A 799 -42.70 -11.96 -28.38
N ALA A 800 -42.41 -12.31 -27.12
CA ALA A 800 -42.90 -13.54 -26.48
C ALA A 800 -44.35 -13.41 -25.98
N LEU A 801 -44.85 -12.19 -25.76
CA LEU A 801 -46.24 -11.93 -25.39
C LEU A 801 -47.22 -12.38 -26.47
N ARG A 802 -48.31 -13.03 -26.05
CA ARG A 802 -49.40 -13.49 -26.93
C ARG A 802 -50.63 -12.61 -26.71
N LYS A 803 -51.32 -12.22 -27.78
CA LYS A 803 -52.66 -11.60 -27.69
C LYS A 803 -53.68 -12.68 -27.31
N GLY A 804 -53.82 -12.89 -26.01
CA GLY A 804 -54.46 -14.06 -25.39
C GLY A 804 -53.79 -14.37 -24.06
N SER A 805 -53.81 -15.63 -23.61
CA SER A 805 -53.11 -16.04 -22.40
C SER A 805 -51.59 -15.97 -22.56
N SER A 806 -50.91 -15.42 -21.56
CA SER A 806 -49.46 -15.41 -21.40
C SER A 806 -49.08 -15.67 -19.94
N THR A 807 -47.95 -16.32 -19.72
CA THR A 807 -47.39 -16.62 -18.41
C THR A 807 -46.38 -15.54 -18.01
N LEU A 808 -46.57 -14.96 -16.83
CA LEU A 808 -45.60 -14.10 -16.14
C LEU A 808 -44.92 -14.92 -15.04
N ALA A 809 -43.60 -14.93 -15.06
CA ALA A 809 -42.75 -15.63 -14.11
C ALA A 809 -41.74 -14.64 -13.50
N VAL A 810 -41.48 -14.72 -12.20
CA VAL A 810 -40.58 -13.79 -11.47
C VAL A 810 -39.70 -14.58 -10.52
N HIS A 811 -38.41 -14.27 -10.49
CA HIS A 811 -37.48 -14.68 -9.44
C HIS A 811 -37.00 -13.45 -8.70
N CYS A 812 -36.99 -13.48 -7.36
CA CYS A 812 -36.42 -12.42 -6.52
C CYS A 812 -35.47 -13.03 -5.49
N ARG A 813 -34.28 -12.43 -5.33
CA ARG A 813 -33.17 -12.90 -4.50
C ARG A 813 -32.74 -11.80 -3.52
N GLN A 814 -33.16 -11.95 -2.28
CA GLN A 814 -32.82 -11.08 -1.16
C GLN A 814 -31.41 -11.40 -0.63
N THR A 815 -30.63 -10.37 -0.28
CA THR A 815 -29.24 -10.51 0.22
C THR A 815 -29.03 -9.87 1.59
N VAL A 816 -29.43 -8.61 1.77
CA VAL A 816 -29.40 -7.84 3.02
C VAL A 816 -30.48 -6.74 3.03
N GLY A 817 -31.07 -6.46 4.19
CA GLY A 817 -31.90 -5.27 4.39
C GLY A 817 -33.37 -5.58 4.69
N GLY A 818 -34.27 -5.04 3.88
CA GLY A 818 -35.71 -5.31 3.95
C GLY A 818 -36.09 -6.58 3.20
N GLN A 819 -37.37 -6.71 2.84
CA GLN A 819 -37.80 -7.76 1.91
C GLN A 819 -39.16 -7.44 1.27
N PHE A 820 -39.18 -7.25 -0.05
CA PHE A 820 -40.43 -7.11 -0.83
C PHE A 820 -40.29 -7.56 -2.29
N ILE A 821 -41.36 -8.10 -2.88
CA ILE A 821 -41.57 -8.21 -4.32
C ILE A 821 -43.06 -8.18 -4.67
N ASP A 822 -43.43 -7.31 -5.62
CA ASP A 822 -44.68 -7.42 -6.39
C ASP A 822 -44.49 -6.89 -7.81
N VAL A 823 -45.21 -7.46 -8.78
CA VAL A 823 -45.04 -7.21 -10.22
C VAL A 823 -46.39 -7.11 -10.92
N GLY A 824 -46.51 -6.17 -11.87
CA GLY A 824 -47.63 -5.97 -12.79
C GLY A 824 -47.13 -5.64 -14.20
N LEU A 825 -48.06 -5.39 -15.11
CA LEU A 825 -47.79 -4.86 -16.44
C LEU A 825 -48.57 -3.56 -16.65
N VAL A 826 -47.92 -2.58 -17.28
CA VAL A 826 -48.45 -1.26 -17.55
C VAL A 826 -48.21 -0.86 -19.00
N ASP A 827 -49.23 -0.33 -19.68
CA ASP A 827 -49.17 0.23 -21.02
C ASP A 827 -48.74 1.69 -20.94
N LEU A 828 -47.58 1.97 -21.54
CA LEU A 828 -46.88 3.25 -21.51
C LEU A 828 -47.48 4.27 -22.49
N GLY A 829 -48.37 3.85 -23.40
CA GLY A 829 -49.02 4.72 -24.36
C GLY A 829 -48.01 5.42 -25.29
N GLU A 830 -47.82 6.72 -25.10
CA GLU A 830 -46.85 7.57 -25.81
C GLU A 830 -45.44 7.55 -25.20
N LEU A 831 -45.29 7.08 -23.94
CA LEU A 831 -43.98 6.83 -23.30
C LEU A 831 -43.35 5.50 -23.75
N ALA A 832 -44.02 4.76 -24.62
CA ALA A 832 -43.52 3.54 -25.23
C ALA A 832 -42.38 3.82 -26.23
N PRO A 833 -41.33 2.99 -26.28
CA PRO A 833 -40.39 3.03 -27.40
C PRO A 833 -41.11 2.59 -28.69
N GLU A 834 -40.80 3.24 -29.82
CA GLU A 834 -41.39 2.88 -31.11
C GLU A 834 -41.06 1.43 -31.50
N ALA A 835 -42.02 0.77 -32.16
CA ALA A 835 -41.88 -0.61 -32.63
C ALA A 835 -40.71 -0.73 -33.62
N ALA A 836 -40.00 -1.86 -33.57
CA ALA A 836 -38.68 -2.03 -34.19
C ALA A 836 -38.67 -2.08 -35.73
N GLY A 837 -38.83 -0.92 -36.37
CA GLY A 837 -38.46 -0.67 -37.76
C GLY A 837 -37.20 0.19 -37.83
N SER A 838 -36.05 -0.40 -38.15
CA SER A 838 -34.76 0.30 -38.33
C SER A 838 -34.30 1.20 -37.15
N THR A 839 -34.79 0.98 -35.93
CA THR A 839 -34.38 1.77 -34.76
C THR A 839 -32.97 1.35 -34.30
N ALA A 840 -31.98 2.21 -34.57
CA ALA A 840 -30.55 2.03 -34.25
C ALA A 840 -30.30 1.45 -32.84
N ALA A 841 -29.15 0.84 -32.58
CA ALA A 841 -28.73 0.48 -31.24
C ALA A 841 -28.36 1.73 -30.39
N PHE A 842 -28.04 1.49 -29.12
CA PHE A 842 -27.49 2.50 -28.20
C PHE A 842 -26.32 3.28 -28.82
N SER A 843 -26.14 4.54 -28.41
CA SER A 843 -25.08 5.40 -28.95
C SER A 843 -23.68 4.80 -28.78
N LEU A 844 -22.94 4.72 -29.88
CA LEU A 844 -21.48 4.62 -29.91
C LEU A 844 -20.85 5.91 -30.51
N LYS A 845 -21.55 7.04 -30.37
CA LYS A 845 -21.05 8.35 -30.82
C LYS A 845 -19.89 8.82 -29.95
N GLY A 846 -18.99 9.59 -30.56
CA GLY A 846 -17.96 10.35 -29.85
C GLY A 846 -18.49 11.57 -29.06
N THR A 847 -19.81 11.78 -29.00
CA THR A 847 -20.47 12.83 -28.21
C THR A 847 -20.05 12.72 -26.74
N GLN A 848 -19.46 13.78 -26.18
CA GLN A 848 -18.93 13.76 -24.80
C GLN A 848 -19.75 14.63 -23.85
N THR A 849 -20.24 14.04 -22.77
CA THR A 849 -20.94 14.76 -21.67
C THR A 849 -19.96 15.04 -20.53
N LEU A 850 -19.93 16.27 -20.02
CA LEU A 850 -19.24 16.59 -18.76
C LEU A 850 -19.91 15.85 -17.60
N ASP A 851 -19.11 15.12 -16.83
CA ASP A 851 -19.45 14.65 -15.49
C ASP A 851 -18.97 15.68 -14.45
N PRO A 852 -19.86 16.20 -13.58
CA PRO A 852 -19.48 17.18 -12.56
C PRO A 852 -18.65 16.63 -11.39
N GLU A 853 -18.60 15.31 -11.16
CA GLU A 853 -17.74 14.74 -10.09
C GLU A 853 -16.29 14.64 -10.56
N SER A 854 -16.04 13.98 -11.70
CA SER A 854 -14.69 13.84 -12.26
C SER A 854 -14.16 15.09 -12.95
N LEU A 855 -15.02 16.08 -13.21
CA LEU A 855 -14.73 17.28 -14.00
C LEU A 855 -14.20 16.97 -15.42
N ARG A 856 -14.54 15.79 -15.95
CA ARG A 856 -14.14 15.32 -17.30
C ARG A 856 -15.33 15.08 -18.21
N ARG A 857 -15.09 15.22 -19.52
CA ARG A 857 -16.05 14.88 -20.57
C ARG A 857 -15.87 13.42 -21.02
N TRP A 858 -16.91 12.60 -20.86
CA TRP A 858 -16.89 11.18 -21.21
C TRP A 858 -17.84 10.87 -22.37
N SER A 859 -17.35 10.17 -23.40
CA SER A 859 -18.16 9.81 -24.57
C SER A 859 -19.22 8.75 -24.31
N ASP A 860 -20.32 8.79 -25.05
CA ASP A 860 -21.37 7.76 -25.05
C ASP A 860 -20.76 6.37 -25.30
N SER A 861 -19.91 6.28 -26.33
CA SER A 861 -19.18 5.08 -26.73
C SER A 861 -18.32 4.50 -25.62
N TYR A 862 -17.62 5.33 -24.84
CA TYR A 862 -16.81 4.86 -23.73
C TYR A 862 -17.70 4.33 -22.60
N LYS A 863 -18.76 5.07 -22.22
CA LYS A 863 -19.74 4.63 -21.22
C LYS A 863 -20.42 3.30 -21.60
N ALA A 864 -20.67 3.08 -22.89
CA ALA A 864 -21.27 1.85 -23.39
C ALA A 864 -20.27 0.67 -23.44
N LEU A 865 -19.02 0.90 -23.85
CA LEU A 865 -18.02 -0.17 -24.06
C LEU A 865 -17.14 -0.47 -22.85
N ALA A 866 -16.89 0.49 -21.95
CA ALA A 866 -16.19 0.29 -20.67
C ALA A 866 -17.15 -0.34 -19.63
N ASN A 867 -17.79 -1.43 -20.04
CA ASN A 867 -18.87 -2.11 -19.32
C ASN A 867 -18.52 -3.59 -19.13
N ARG A 868 -18.47 -4.03 -17.86
CA ARG A 868 -18.06 -5.38 -17.46
C ARG A 868 -18.95 -6.52 -18.02
N ALA A 869 -20.15 -6.21 -18.52
CA ALA A 869 -21.05 -7.18 -19.16
C ALA A 869 -20.65 -7.57 -20.61
N ILE A 870 -19.77 -6.80 -21.26
CA ILE A 870 -19.28 -7.07 -22.63
C ILE A 870 -17.75 -7.03 -22.75
N THR A 871 -17.09 -6.20 -21.94
CA THR A 871 -15.64 -5.99 -21.94
C THR A 871 -15.09 -6.44 -20.59
N ASN A 872 -14.08 -7.30 -20.58
CA ASN A 872 -13.56 -7.91 -19.36
C ASN A 872 -12.09 -7.54 -19.15
N TRP A 873 -11.83 -6.59 -18.25
CA TRP A 873 -10.49 -6.19 -17.85
C TRP A 873 -10.25 -6.51 -16.36
N ILE A 874 -8.99 -6.69 -15.98
CA ILE A 874 -8.58 -6.87 -14.58
C ILE A 874 -9.22 -5.76 -13.74
N ASN A 875 -9.84 -6.10 -12.60
CA ASN A 875 -10.38 -5.05 -11.73
C ASN A 875 -9.19 -4.23 -11.19
N VAL A 876 -9.24 -2.91 -11.32
CA VAL A 876 -8.22 -2.01 -10.77
C VAL A 876 -8.10 -2.12 -9.24
N GLN A 877 -9.16 -2.56 -8.54
CA GLN A 877 -9.17 -2.94 -7.12
C GLN A 877 -9.07 -4.46 -6.91
N SER A 878 -8.41 -5.19 -7.80
CA SER A 878 -8.16 -6.63 -7.63
C SER A 878 -7.07 -6.93 -6.60
N GLU A 879 -7.08 -8.16 -6.09
CA GLU A 879 -6.21 -8.64 -5.01
C GLU A 879 -4.70 -8.47 -5.28
N PRO A 880 -3.87 -8.15 -4.27
CA PRO A 880 -2.43 -7.92 -4.45
C PRO A 880 -1.66 -9.17 -4.91
N SER A 881 -2.24 -10.36 -4.76
CA SER A 881 -1.67 -11.65 -5.14
C SER A 881 -1.48 -11.79 -6.66
N LEU A 882 -0.73 -12.82 -7.09
CA LEU A 882 -0.53 -13.12 -8.50
C LEU A 882 -1.79 -13.77 -9.11
N LEU A 883 -2.38 -13.11 -10.11
CA LEU A 883 -3.52 -13.63 -10.86
C LEU A 883 -3.09 -14.72 -11.86
N PRO A 884 -3.93 -15.76 -12.12
CA PRO A 884 -3.61 -16.79 -13.08
C PRO A 884 -3.56 -16.25 -14.52
N PRO A 885 -2.80 -16.91 -15.43
CA PRO A 885 -2.83 -16.60 -16.85
C PRO A 885 -4.26 -16.60 -17.44
N TYR A 886 -4.53 -15.67 -18.35
CA TYR A 886 -5.85 -15.44 -18.95
C TYR A 886 -7.00 -15.19 -17.94
N HIS A 887 -6.72 -14.64 -16.75
CA HIS A 887 -7.75 -14.24 -15.77
C HIS A 887 -8.80 -13.28 -16.37
N ALA A 888 -8.35 -12.22 -17.04
CA ALA A 888 -9.15 -11.22 -17.74
C ALA A 888 -8.38 -10.68 -18.96
N GLY A 889 -8.88 -9.63 -19.62
CA GLY A 889 -8.27 -9.01 -20.80
C GLY A 889 -9.04 -9.30 -22.10
N ALA A 890 -8.44 -8.95 -23.23
CA ALA A 890 -9.03 -9.14 -24.56
C ALA A 890 -9.46 -10.61 -24.80
N ALA A 891 -8.62 -11.57 -24.41
CA ALA A 891 -8.88 -13.01 -24.53
C ALA A 891 -10.07 -13.54 -23.69
N ARG A 892 -10.63 -12.72 -22.80
CA ARG A 892 -11.79 -13.06 -21.94
C ARG A 892 -12.98 -12.10 -22.15
N SER A 893 -12.93 -11.27 -23.18
CA SER A 893 -13.91 -10.22 -23.46
C SER A 893 -14.88 -10.63 -24.56
N ARG A 894 -16.18 -10.66 -24.25
CA ARG A 894 -17.25 -10.98 -25.20
C ARG A 894 -17.25 -10.05 -26.42
N LEU A 895 -16.87 -8.78 -26.24
CA LEU A 895 -16.68 -7.81 -27.31
C LEU A 895 -15.66 -8.30 -28.36
N ILE A 896 -14.55 -8.91 -27.95
CA ILE A 896 -13.53 -9.44 -28.87
C ILE A 896 -14.08 -10.65 -29.63
N THR A 897 -14.74 -11.59 -28.95
CA THR A 897 -15.40 -12.74 -29.61
C THR A 897 -16.39 -12.27 -30.69
N LEU A 898 -17.24 -11.29 -30.37
CA LEU A 898 -18.24 -10.74 -31.29
C LEU A 898 -17.61 -10.06 -32.52
N LEU A 899 -16.46 -9.39 -32.34
CA LEU A 899 -15.74 -8.71 -33.41
C LEU A 899 -14.90 -9.68 -34.28
N GLU A 900 -14.45 -10.81 -33.72
CA GLU A 900 -13.79 -11.89 -34.47
C GLU A 900 -14.77 -12.70 -35.32
N GLU A 901 -15.96 -13.01 -34.78
CA GLU A 901 -17.04 -13.68 -35.50
C GLU A 901 -17.65 -12.77 -36.59
N GLY A 902 -17.75 -11.47 -36.29
CA GLY A 902 -18.29 -10.43 -37.15
C GLY A 902 -19.73 -10.05 -36.74
N HIS A 903 -20.05 -8.76 -36.79
CA HIS A 903 -21.30 -8.22 -36.27
C HIS A 903 -22.18 -7.65 -37.39
N TYR A 904 -23.28 -8.33 -37.75
CA TYR A 904 -24.20 -7.92 -38.82
C TYR A 904 -23.50 -7.57 -40.16
N GLY A 905 -22.43 -8.28 -40.50
CA GLY A 905 -21.63 -8.07 -41.72
C GLY A 905 -20.40 -7.17 -41.52
N VAL A 906 -20.31 -6.44 -40.41
CA VAL A 906 -19.10 -5.69 -40.02
C VAL A 906 -17.97 -6.67 -39.69
N ARG A 907 -16.78 -6.41 -40.27
CA ARG A 907 -15.53 -7.12 -39.98
C ARG A 907 -14.41 -6.09 -39.86
N LEU A 908 -13.70 -6.10 -38.73
CA LEU A 908 -12.55 -5.22 -38.51
C LEU A 908 -11.29 -5.80 -39.14
N SER A 909 -10.32 -4.95 -39.49
CA SER A 909 -8.98 -5.41 -39.84
C SER A 909 -8.24 -5.94 -38.60
N PRO A 910 -7.22 -6.81 -38.76
CA PRO A 910 -6.43 -7.30 -37.62
C PRO A 910 -5.78 -6.18 -36.77
N ALA A 911 -5.40 -5.06 -37.41
CA ALA A 911 -4.83 -3.91 -36.71
C ALA A 911 -5.87 -3.06 -35.95
N GLU A 912 -7.13 -3.07 -36.36
CA GLU A 912 -8.23 -2.45 -35.61
C GLU A 912 -8.64 -3.33 -34.42
N LEU A 913 -8.71 -4.66 -34.63
CA LEU A 913 -8.95 -5.61 -33.55
C LEU A 913 -7.82 -5.59 -32.51
N GLU A 914 -6.55 -5.49 -32.92
CA GLU A 914 -5.42 -5.37 -31.97
C GLU A 914 -5.46 -4.06 -31.17
N ARG A 915 -5.95 -2.93 -31.74
CA ARG A 915 -6.17 -1.69 -30.97
C ARG A 915 -7.23 -1.88 -29.89
N ILE A 916 -8.38 -2.47 -30.23
CA ILE A 916 -9.44 -2.75 -29.26
C ILE A 916 -8.95 -3.74 -28.20
N ALA A 917 -8.24 -4.80 -28.58
CA ALA A 917 -7.62 -5.73 -27.63
C ALA A 917 -6.63 -5.03 -26.70
N CYS A 918 -5.77 -4.17 -27.23
CA CYS A 918 -4.81 -3.39 -26.44
C CYS A 918 -5.51 -2.46 -25.45
N TRP A 919 -6.57 -1.76 -25.86
CA TRP A 919 -7.37 -0.91 -24.97
C TRP A 919 -7.94 -1.68 -23.77
N ILE A 920 -8.46 -2.88 -24.00
CA ILE A 920 -8.99 -3.76 -22.94
C ILE A 920 -7.85 -4.26 -22.03
N ASP A 921 -6.75 -4.72 -22.61
CA ASP A 921 -5.58 -5.22 -21.89
C ASP A 921 -4.91 -4.13 -21.03
N LEU A 922 -5.05 -2.84 -21.40
CA LEU A 922 -4.57 -1.68 -20.64
C LEU A 922 -5.51 -1.22 -19.51
N LEU A 923 -6.56 -2.01 -19.21
CA LEU A 923 -7.63 -1.67 -18.26
C LEU A 923 -8.43 -0.42 -18.70
N VAL A 924 -8.83 -0.39 -19.98
CA VAL A 924 -9.78 0.57 -20.58
C VAL A 924 -9.50 2.05 -20.28
N PRO A 925 -8.28 2.59 -20.55
CA PRO A 925 -8.01 4.02 -20.46
C PRO A 925 -8.95 4.81 -21.38
N TYR A 926 -9.36 6.01 -20.96
CA TYR A 926 -10.07 6.97 -21.80
C TYR A 926 -9.12 8.08 -22.25
N CYS A 927 -8.40 8.67 -21.30
CA CYS A 927 -7.43 9.74 -21.55
C CYS A 927 -6.03 9.17 -21.84
N GLY A 928 -5.43 9.65 -22.94
CA GLY A 928 -4.02 9.41 -23.29
C GLY A 928 -3.05 10.42 -22.65
N ASP A 929 -3.55 11.46 -22.00
CA ASP A 929 -2.81 12.33 -21.08
C ASP A 929 -3.76 12.93 -20.03
N TYR A 930 -3.24 13.37 -18.87
CA TYR A 930 -4.12 13.86 -17.79
C TYR A 930 -4.84 15.19 -18.10
N THR A 931 -4.36 15.98 -19.05
CA THR A 931 -5.03 17.23 -19.48
C THR A 931 -6.12 17.01 -20.53
N GLU A 932 -6.19 15.82 -21.14
CA GLU A 932 -7.22 15.47 -22.11
C GLU A 932 -8.64 15.64 -21.53
N GLY A 933 -9.44 16.51 -22.16
CA GLY A 933 -10.81 16.82 -21.74
C GLY A 933 -10.92 17.74 -20.51
N LEU A 934 -9.83 18.32 -20.00
CA LEU A 934 -9.88 19.36 -18.97
C LEU A 934 -9.99 20.76 -19.59
N GLU A 935 -10.79 21.62 -18.97
CA GLU A 935 -11.05 23.00 -19.39
C GLU A 935 -10.94 23.98 -18.19
N GLY A 936 -10.95 25.29 -18.45
CA GLY A 936 -11.23 26.32 -17.43
C GLY A 936 -10.22 26.43 -16.26
N GLU A 937 -10.71 26.34 -15.03
CA GLU A 937 -9.88 26.31 -13.82
C GLU A 937 -9.19 24.95 -13.60
N PRO A 938 -9.88 23.78 -13.72
CA PRO A 938 -9.28 22.45 -13.68
C PRO A 938 -7.98 22.30 -14.50
N LEU A 939 -8.00 22.78 -15.74
CA LEU A 939 -6.83 22.75 -16.61
C LEU A 939 -5.69 23.64 -16.09
N ARG A 940 -5.98 24.86 -15.62
CA ARG A 940 -4.99 25.81 -15.09
C ARG A 940 -4.34 25.30 -13.79
N ARG A 941 -5.12 24.69 -12.89
CA ARG A 941 -4.60 24.02 -11.69
C ARG A 941 -3.61 22.90 -12.08
N TYR A 942 -3.98 22.04 -13.02
CA TYR A 942 -3.10 20.95 -13.45
C TYR A 942 -1.82 21.47 -14.15
N GLN A 943 -1.95 22.49 -15.01
CA GLN A 943 -0.83 23.14 -15.69
C GLN A 943 0.19 23.75 -14.70
N HIS A 944 -0.27 24.40 -13.63
CA HIS A 944 0.61 24.98 -12.60
C HIS A 944 1.56 23.93 -11.99
N PHE A 945 1.04 22.75 -11.63
CA PHE A 945 1.86 21.67 -11.07
C PHE A 945 2.71 20.95 -12.14
N LEU A 946 2.25 20.84 -13.39
CA LEU A 946 3.11 20.40 -14.51
C LEU A 946 4.30 21.36 -14.71
N GLU A 947 4.10 22.67 -14.59
CA GLU A 947 5.17 23.67 -14.69
C GLU A 947 6.11 23.65 -13.48
N LYS A 948 5.59 23.38 -12.27
CA LYS A 948 6.40 23.07 -11.07
C LYS A 948 7.29 21.83 -11.33
N ARG A 949 6.73 20.75 -11.89
CA ARG A 949 7.47 19.53 -12.28
C ARG A 949 8.59 19.83 -13.30
N ARG A 950 8.24 20.45 -14.44
CA ARG A 950 9.18 20.78 -15.53
C ARG A 950 10.34 21.68 -15.07
N ARG A 951 10.07 22.64 -14.16
CA ARG A 951 11.12 23.48 -13.55
C ARG A 951 12.09 22.68 -12.69
N TRP A 952 11.61 21.66 -11.96
CA TRP A 952 12.49 20.74 -11.25
C TRP A 952 13.29 19.83 -12.20
N GLU A 953 12.64 19.21 -13.20
CA GLU A 953 13.30 18.33 -14.17
C GLU A 953 14.46 19.05 -14.88
N ALA A 954 14.29 20.33 -15.22
CA ALA A 954 15.35 21.18 -15.76
C ALA A 954 16.48 21.48 -14.76
N GLN A 955 16.22 21.54 -13.45
CA GLN A 955 17.26 21.67 -12.43
C GLN A 955 18.02 20.36 -12.22
N GLU A 956 17.33 19.22 -12.22
CA GLU A 956 17.97 17.91 -12.18
C GLU A 956 18.90 17.70 -13.39
N ALA A 957 18.48 18.10 -14.59
CA ALA A 957 19.34 18.06 -15.79
C ALA A 957 20.64 18.88 -15.60
N ARG A 958 20.56 20.11 -15.06
CA ARG A 958 21.72 20.94 -14.72
C ARG A 958 22.62 20.28 -13.66
N ASN A 959 22.02 19.66 -12.65
CA ASN A 959 22.74 18.95 -11.58
C ASN A 959 23.53 17.74 -12.13
N ILE A 960 22.96 17.03 -13.10
CA ILE A 960 23.60 15.89 -13.78
C ILE A 960 24.72 16.36 -14.70
N GLU A 961 24.53 17.45 -15.46
CA GLU A 961 25.59 18.02 -16.29
C GLU A 961 26.79 18.44 -15.43
N ALA A 962 26.54 19.13 -14.31
CA ALA A 962 27.56 19.53 -13.36
C ALA A 962 28.31 18.32 -12.75
N LEU A 963 27.62 17.21 -12.47
CA LEU A 963 28.20 15.95 -12.01
C LEU A 963 29.15 15.33 -13.05
N LEU A 964 28.73 15.30 -14.32
CA LEU A 964 29.53 14.82 -15.44
C LEU A 964 30.77 15.70 -15.64
N GLN A 965 30.63 17.03 -15.59
CA GLN A 965 31.76 17.97 -15.64
C GLN A 965 32.74 17.76 -14.46
N ALA A 966 32.24 17.56 -13.23
CA ALA A 966 33.08 17.31 -12.07
C ALA A 966 33.86 15.99 -12.21
N SER A 967 33.19 14.94 -12.69
CA SER A 967 33.80 13.63 -12.95
C SER A 967 34.91 13.71 -14.00
N GLN A 968 34.69 14.45 -15.10
CA GLN A 968 35.73 14.70 -16.11
C GLN A 968 36.92 15.49 -15.55
N ARG A 969 36.69 16.49 -14.70
CA ARG A 969 37.77 17.25 -14.04
C ARG A 969 38.57 16.38 -13.07
N ARG A 970 37.93 15.39 -12.42
CA ARG A 970 38.60 14.40 -11.56
C ARG A 970 39.38 13.34 -12.34
N ALA A 971 38.93 12.97 -13.54
CA ALA A 971 39.64 12.03 -14.42
C ALA A 971 40.82 12.65 -15.21
N LYS A 972 40.95 13.99 -15.18
CA LYS A 972 42.06 14.77 -15.77
C LYS A 972 43.11 15.22 -14.73
N ARG A 973 43.03 14.71 -13.50
CA ARG A 973 43.91 15.02 -12.36
C ARG A 973 44.47 13.74 -11.78
#